data_AF-A0A1I0JGB7-F1
#
_entry.id   AF-A0A1I0JGB7-F1
#
_cell.length_a   1.000
_cell.length_b   1.000
_cell.length_c   1.000
_cell.angle_alpha   90.00
_cell.angle_beta   90.00
_cell.angle_gamma   90.00
#
_symmetry.space_group_name_H-M   'P 1'
#
loop_
_entity.id
_entity.type
_entity.pdbx_description
1 polymer ?
#
loop_
_entity_poly.entity_id
_entity_poly.type
_entity_poly.pdbx_seq_one_letter_code
_entity_poly.pdbx_strand_id
1 'polypeptide(L)'
;MGWIRTRMGEVVPPVRSFSELARRLRKVRSWPRAERIKESSLAAYLGKFDSGEALEWLRERPGVHEALAEVLEMAQEEVDEQLTALRPGPSGSGFLLRLRDVPTGPIDCRHEPLPPGIPLQVRELTSSLWWYAPSGSGRTLVGQWLEARRLATFIQAPTWAEAELQFPERGAVFIELGSADGAPFELTWPPELKVCVAIDAHPPRPPESEAKRFLPNIPPAFVSQAPRTHAPAQSWREVSNPEVSSWLPALVKWVEKRVTANALDGAECLRWLLGAPQILSMIDNLGTALGFIGLFATFGRKGKDTSPLSRIQRPADMARLFLRMRMQHAEDVEFTQKVLWKRLQELGRSVLEKSEAPWYEAQPLDVWHALTALRPDDADLEWLKKLEHRGLKMNRTELERASEGLPPDAFRTVRALRKLGLLREREASQYVFRPPWVLLSLIDQSVVEVLEGAPPEWGTILLHQEHAVTVFETLLERCRNNDFAFAEKVLAAPDMTSPAWIAALEATFRVLGLALLEGKPVPKPLRLEVLRFQRALVVSGPEGIPLPRVHYAVEYEGQFPLLHRRVWYAALLGLSEALPPNESLSIESWLQGLSAYATRWLLFMPTQRSSTEGKMPQQWLMPLLLLGGRLLDRLALPTSHPASEPLLLQPERLLRFLQRESFSLSELKGSIWWHELDVLLPEYAQRRGEDWDPYARKVWDAWLAGQTFPEFLNPDEAHASIFWDFLPPSAVQRLASKDSRHLLGASDACRFFRNEHWGAFVQTWAAQDDSWWSTSLQALWKRIPEEHVRQAIQMGRPDDNDHAARKELWQRMPEVFCEEIDALFHQGQWDRGLIQARAAPAEHVPRLLASIETALTHSRMTSPEAMVHWLHHTMGQRTRGWRKAWELLERLSPPALI
;
A
#
# COMPACT_ATOMS: atom_id res chain seq x y z
N MET A 1 8.56 24.56 33.07
CA MET A 1 9.43 24.24 34.22
C MET A 1 8.59 24.37 35.48
N GLY A 2 8.76 23.51 36.49
CA GLY A 2 7.93 23.59 37.69
C GLY A 2 8.28 24.79 38.59
N TRP A 3 7.33 25.17 39.44
CA TRP A 3 7.39 26.39 40.26
C TRP A 3 8.47 26.32 41.35
N ILE A 4 8.71 25.14 41.96
CA ILE A 4 9.78 24.93 42.94
C ILE A 4 11.12 25.11 42.27
N ARG A 5 11.31 24.52 41.08
CA ARG A 5 12.58 24.66 40.33
C ARG A 5 12.85 26.10 39.89
N THR A 6 11.79 26.83 39.56
CA THR A 6 11.88 28.26 39.23
C THR A 6 12.31 29.04 40.47
N ARG A 7 11.65 28.82 41.61
CA ARG A 7 11.95 29.52 42.86
C ARG A 7 13.33 29.17 43.44
N MET A 8 13.79 27.92 43.27
CA MET A 8 15.15 27.51 43.65
C MET A 8 16.26 28.37 43.02
N GLY A 9 16.02 28.94 41.84
CA GLY A 9 16.96 29.84 41.18
C GLY A 9 16.95 31.28 41.74
N GLU A 10 15.89 31.65 42.45
CA GLU A 10 15.64 33.01 42.96
C GLU A 10 16.04 33.18 44.44
N VAL A 11 16.07 32.10 45.21
CA VAL A 11 16.52 32.10 46.62
C VAL A 11 18.00 32.45 46.74
N VAL A 12 18.41 33.17 47.78
CA VAL A 12 19.81 33.54 48.02
C VAL A 12 20.36 32.84 49.27
N PRO A 13 21.35 31.92 49.15
CA PRO A 13 22.04 31.49 47.92
C PRO A 13 21.20 30.50 47.08
N PRO A 14 21.34 30.49 45.73
CA PRO A 14 20.52 29.66 44.85
C PRO A 14 20.73 28.16 45.11
N VAL A 15 19.65 27.40 44.95
CA VAL A 15 19.63 25.95 45.18
C VAL A 15 19.77 25.22 43.84
N ARG A 16 20.82 24.42 43.65
CA ARG A 16 21.16 23.84 42.34
C ARG A 16 20.48 22.50 42.05
N SER A 17 19.90 21.85 43.05
CA SER A 17 19.25 20.54 42.91
C SER A 17 18.20 20.26 43.98
N PHE A 18 17.25 19.36 43.72
CA PHE A 18 16.27 18.93 44.73
C PHE A 18 16.91 18.21 45.92
N SER A 19 18.06 17.56 45.75
CA SER A 19 18.82 16.99 46.87
C SER A 19 19.40 18.07 47.78
N GLU A 20 19.89 19.17 47.19
CA GLU A 20 20.32 20.33 47.96
C GLU A 20 19.13 21.00 48.68
N LEU A 21 17.98 21.12 48.01
CA LEU A 21 16.75 21.64 48.61
C LEU A 21 16.28 20.78 49.79
N ALA A 22 16.24 19.45 49.61
CA ALA A 22 15.89 18.48 50.65
C ALA A 22 16.82 18.58 51.87
N ARG A 23 18.12 18.83 51.65
CA ARG A 23 19.08 19.03 52.73
C ARG A 23 18.85 20.33 53.49
N ARG A 24 18.51 21.42 52.80
CA ARG A 24 18.18 22.70 53.43
C ARG A 24 16.90 22.58 54.26
N LEU A 25 15.84 22.01 53.67
CA LEU A 25 14.56 21.72 54.32
C LEU A 25 14.68 21.03 55.68
N ARG A 26 15.49 19.96 55.76
CA ARG A 26 15.67 19.21 57.01
C ARG A 26 16.44 19.96 58.10
N LYS A 27 17.10 21.07 57.77
CA LYS A 27 17.87 21.88 58.73
C LYS A 27 17.08 23.07 59.28
N VAL A 28 15.90 23.30 58.73
CA VAL A 28 15.05 24.45 59.06
C VAL A 28 14.29 24.18 60.35
N ARG A 29 14.03 25.24 61.15
CA ARG A 29 13.42 25.10 62.48
C ARG A 29 11.99 24.58 62.42
N SER A 30 11.25 24.93 61.37
CA SER A 30 9.89 24.47 61.09
C SER A 30 9.82 23.00 60.68
N TRP A 31 10.95 22.34 60.38
CA TRP A 31 10.94 20.92 60.00
C TRP A 31 10.43 20.03 61.16
N PRO A 32 9.37 19.23 60.95
CA PRO A 32 8.76 18.45 62.03
C PRO A 32 9.70 17.33 62.51
N ARG A 33 10.04 17.34 63.80
CA ARG A 33 10.96 16.37 64.43
C ARG A 33 10.48 14.92 64.37
N ALA A 34 9.17 14.70 64.19
CA ALA A 34 8.57 13.38 64.04
C ALA A 34 8.81 12.75 62.65
N GLU A 35 9.12 13.56 61.63
CA GLU A 35 9.20 13.07 60.24
C GLU A 35 10.58 12.46 59.94
N ARG A 36 10.62 11.13 59.79
CA ARG A 36 11.85 10.35 59.55
C ARG A 36 12.06 10.00 58.07
N ILE A 37 11.99 11.00 57.18
CA ILE A 37 12.25 10.80 55.75
C ILE A 37 13.74 10.97 55.41
N LYS A 38 14.26 10.09 54.54
CA LYS A 38 15.65 10.19 54.02
C LYS A 38 15.75 11.36 53.02
N GLU A 39 16.92 12.00 52.95
CA GLU A 39 17.19 13.13 52.02
C GLU A 39 16.91 12.76 50.56
N SER A 40 17.29 11.55 50.13
CA SER A 40 17.04 11.06 48.77
C SER A 40 15.54 10.89 48.46
N SER A 41 14.76 10.40 49.44
CA SER A 41 13.31 10.26 49.31
C SER A 41 12.62 11.61 49.27
N LEU A 42 13.02 12.55 50.12
CA LEU A 42 12.49 13.91 50.12
C LEU A 42 12.81 14.65 48.81
N ALA A 43 14.03 14.48 48.27
CA ALA A 43 14.40 15.04 46.97
C ALA A 43 13.51 14.52 45.82
N ALA A 44 13.16 13.23 45.85
CA ALA A 44 12.23 12.64 44.88
C ALA A 44 10.81 13.22 45.04
N TYR A 45 10.33 13.40 46.28
CA TYR A 45 9.04 14.03 46.55
C TYR A 45 8.99 15.49 46.11
N LEU A 46 10.05 16.28 46.33
CA LEU A 46 10.12 17.67 45.85
C LEU A 46 10.03 17.74 44.32
N GLY A 47 10.64 16.79 43.60
CA GLY A 47 10.46 16.67 42.15
C GLY A 47 9.03 16.34 41.75
N LYS A 48 8.32 15.52 42.53
CA LYS A 48 6.89 15.21 42.31
C LYS A 48 5.98 16.40 42.61
N PHE A 49 6.24 17.15 43.68
CA PHE A 49 5.48 18.35 44.01
C PHE A 49 5.65 19.44 42.94
N ASP A 50 6.86 19.58 42.40
CA ASP A 50 7.17 20.48 41.28
C ASP A 50 6.40 20.13 40.00
N SER A 51 6.01 18.86 39.84
CA SER A 51 5.19 18.36 38.72
C SER A 51 3.70 18.22 39.05
N GLY A 52 3.24 18.68 40.22
CA GLY A 52 1.83 18.58 40.65
C GLY A 52 1.39 17.18 41.10
N GLU A 53 2.32 16.25 41.33
CA GLU A 53 2.05 14.90 41.82
C GLU A 53 2.23 14.81 43.33
N ALA A 54 1.54 13.85 43.97
CA ALA A 54 1.68 13.53 45.40
C ALA A 54 1.43 14.72 46.37
N LEU A 55 0.68 15.75 45.96
CA LEU A 55 0.40 16.94 46.77
C LEU A 55 -0.34 16.63 48.08
N GLU A 56 -1.11 15.54 48.13
CA GLU A 56 -1.77 15.07 49.36
C GLU A 56 -0.77 14.76 50.48
N TRP A 57 0.42 14.26 50.13
CA TRP A 57 1.47 14.00 51.12
C TRP A 57 1.90 15.26 51.87
N LEU A 58 1.93 16.40 51.16
CA LEU A 58 2.29 17.70 51.72
C LEU A 58 1.16 18.27 52.60
N ARG A 59 -0.12 18.06 52.23
CA ARG A 59 -1.28 18.48 53.03
C ARG A 59 -1.39 17.74 54.35
N GLU A 60 -1.11 16.44 54.34
CA GLU A 60 -1.09 15.61 55.55
C GLU A 60 0.03 16.02 56.53
N ARG A 61 1.00 16.83 56.07
CA ARG A 61 2.22 17.18 56.80
C ARG A 61 2.43 18.70 56.80
N PRO A 62 1.61 19.46 57.55
CA PRO A 62 1.71 20.92 57.60
C PRO A 62 3.11 21.40 57.97
N GLY A 63 3.81 20.76 58.92
CA GLY A 63 5.19 21.15 59.26
C GLY A 63 6.19 21.03 58.07
N VAL A 64 5.98 20.10 57.13
CA VAL A 64 6.82 20.01 55.92
C VAL A 64 6.46 21.11 54.92
N HIS A 65 5.18 21.47 54.85
CA HIS A 65 4.69 22.60 54.07
C HIS A 65 5.28 23.94 54.57
N GLU A 66 5.26 24.18 55.88
CA GLU A 66 5.86 25.37 56.51
C GLU A 66 7.37 25.46 56.24
N ALA A 67 8.09 24.33 56.37
CA ALA A 67 9.51 24.28 56.08
C ALA A 67 9.82 24.58 54.60
N LEU A 68 8.94 24.16 53.68
CA LEU A 68 9.08 24.45 52.25
C LEU A 68 8.91 25.93 51.95
N ALA A 69 7.92 26.59 52.56
CA ALA A 69 7.76 28.04 52.45
C ALA A 69 8.98 28.79 53.00
N GLU A 70 9.50 28.38 54.16
CA GLU A 70 10.67 29.00 54.79
C GLU A 70 11.95 28.88 53.93
N VAL A 71 12.20 27.71 53.33
CA VAL A 71 13.41 27.52 52.48
C VAL A 71 13.28 28.21 51.12
N LEU A 72 12.08 28.33 50.59
CA LEU A 72 11.83 28.99 49.29
C LEU A 72 11.66 30.51 49.40
N GLU A 73 11.75 31.07 50.62
CA GLU A 73 11.53 32.49 50.90
C GLU A 73 10.19 32.96 50.30
N MET A 74 9.13 32.20 50.57
CA MET A 74 7.76 32.48 50.12
C MET A 74 6.83 32.61 51.31
N ALA A 75 5.77 33.42 51.17
CA ALA A 75 4.68 33.40 52.14
C ALA A 75 3.94 32.04 52.04
N GLN A 76 3.36 31.56 53.15
CA GLN A 76 2.62 30.30 53.13
C GLN A 76 1.42 30.37 52.18
N GLU A 77 0.76 31.54 52.12
CA GLU A 77 -0.35 31.78 51.19
C GLU A 77 0.09 31.66 49.72
N GLU A 78 1.30 32.12 49.38
CA GLU A 78 1.83 32.00 48.01
C GLU A 78 2.13 30.54 47.65
N VAL A 79 2.65 29.76 48.60
CA VAL A 79 2.86 28.32 48.39
C VAL A 79 1.52 27.60 48.23
N ASP A 80 0.52 27.95 49.05
CA ASP A 80 -0.84 27.41 48.93
C ASP A 80 -1.51 27.80 47.61
N GLU A 81 -1.31 29.02 47.13
CA GLU A 81 -1.78 29.47 45.81
C GLU A 81 -1.12 28.68 44.68
N GLN A 82 0.20 28.47 44.72
CA GLN A 82 0.92 27.65 43.74
C GLN A 82 0.43 26.18 43.77
N LEU A 83 0.28 25.61 44.96
CA LEU A 83 -0.24 24.25 45.14
C LEU A 83 -1.70 24.14 44.67
N THR A 84 -2.51 25.19 44.84
CA THR A 84 -3.90 25.25 44.41
C THR A 84 -4.03 25.46 42.91
N ALA A 85 -3.15 26.26 42.30
CA ALA A 85 -3.04 26.42 40.85
C ALA A 85 -2.59 25.12 40.16
N LEU A 86 -1.81 24.29 40.86
CA LEU A 86 -1.44 22.94 40.43
C LEU A 86 -2.50 21.88 40.72
N ARG A 87 -3.56 22.19 41.49
CA ARG A 87 -4.67 21.24 41.64
C ARG A 87 -5.38 21.13 40.29
N PRO A 88 -5.61 19.92 39.78
CA PRO A 88 -6.63 19.76 38.76
C PRO A 88 -7.96 20.19 39.38
N GLY A 89 -8.55 21.28 38.89
CA GLY A 89 -9.92 21.65 39.25
C GLY A 89 -10.86 20.48 38.95
N PRO A 90 -11.96 20.29 39.72
CA PRO A 90 -12.87 19.16 39.59
C PRO A 90 -13.66 19.11 38.26
N SER A 91 -13.28 19.91 37.25
CA SER A 91 -13.88 19.93 35.91
C SER A 91 -12.84 19.99 34.77
N GLY A 92 -11.55 19.77 35.04
CA GLY A 92 -10.46 19.93 34.06
C GLY A 92 -9.82 18.65 33.53
N SER A 93 -10.13 17.47 34.09
CA SER A 93 -9.44 16.21 33.73
C SER A 93 -9.86 15.60 32.39
N GLY A 94 -11.00 16.02 31.82
CA GLY A 94 -11.54 15.43 30.59
C GLY A 94 -10.74 15.73 29.32
N PHE A 95 -9.87 16.75 29.33
CA PHE A 95 -9.19 17.25 28.12
C PHE A 95 -7.67 17.07 28.13
N LEU A 96 -7.11 16.39 29.15
CA LEU A 96 -5.70 16.04 29.22
C LEU A 96 -5.51 14.57 28.86
N LEU A 97 -4.98 14.28 27.66
CA LEU A 97 -4.80 12.91 27.19
C LEU A 97 -3.32 12.50 27.20
N ARG A 98 -2.99 11.39 27.87
CA ARG A 98 -1.63 10.83 27.89
C ARG A 98 -1.46 9.76 26.81
N LEU A 99 -0.43 9.89 25.97
CA LEU A 99 -0.07 8.84 25.02
C LEU A 99 0.56 7.66 25.77
N ARG A 100 0.04 6.45 25.52
CA ARG A 100 0.43 5.24 26.25
C ARG A 100 1.86 4.79 25.95
N ASP A 101 2.20 4.74 24.66
CA ASP A 101 3.41 4.05 24.21
C ASP A 101 4.60 5.02 24.03
N VAL A 102 4.42 6.33 24.24
CA VAL A 102 5.48 7.33 24.09
C VAL A 102 5.63 8.15 25.37
N PRO A 103 6.88 8.37 25.88
CA PRO A 103 7.13 9.15 27.10
C PRO A 103 6.94 10.66 26.85
N THR A 104 5.69 11.08 26.66
CA THR A 104 5.27 12.48 26.48
C THR A 104 4.51 12.97 27.71
N GLY A 105 4.50 14.29 27.92
CA GLY A 105 3.53 14.92 28.83
C GLY A 105 2.09 14.74 28.33
N PRO A 106 1.08 14.95 29.18
CA PRO A 106 -0.32 14.94 28.73
C PRO A 106 -0.56 16.03 27.67
N ILE A 107 -1.34 15.68 26.65
CA ILE A 107 -1.75 16.58 25.57
C ILE A 107 -2.96 17.38 26.05
N ASP A 108 -2.88 18.70 26.00
CA ASP A 108 -4.07 19.54 26.23
C ASP A 108 -4.91 19.63 24.95
N CYS A 109 -5.98 18.85 24.92
CA CYS A 109 -6.95 18.79 23.84
C CYS A 109 -7.67 20.12 23.59
N ARG A 110 -7.45 21.21 24.32
CA ARG A 110 -8.02 22.54 23.99
C ARG A 110 -7.07 23.43 23.21
N HIS A 111 -5.76 23.25 23.42
CA HIS A 111 -4.73 24.14 22.87
C HIS A 111 -3.86 23.44 21.83
N GLU A 112 -3.63 22.14 21.96
CA GLU A 112 -2.71 21.42 21.09
C GLU A 112 -3.37 20.84 19.83
N PRO A 113 -2.66 20.84 18.68
CA PRO A 113 -3.15 20.19 17.48
C PRO A 113 -3.09 18.66 17.60
N LEU A 114 -4.02 17.98 16.93
CA LEU A 114 -3.99 16.51 16.75
C LEU A 114 -2.67 16.05 16.12
N PRO A 115 -2.21 14.82 16.43
CA PRO A 115 -1.08 14.22 15.75
C PRO A 115 -1.36 14.04 14.25
N PRO A 116 -0.33 14.13 13.39
CA PRO A 116 -0.45 13.77 11.97
C PRO A 116 -0.92 12.32 11.79
N GLY A 117 -1.65 12.05 10.71
CA GLY A 117 -2.20 10.72 10.38
C GLY A 117 -3.72 10.60 10.56
N ILE A 118 -4.38 11.58 11.18
CA ILE A 118 -5.85 11.68 11.22
C ILE A 118 -6.38 12.32 9.92
N PRO A 119 -7.39 11.73 9.24
CA PRO A 119 -7.97 12.32 8.02
C PRO A 119 -8.51 13.72 8.24
N LEU A 120 -8.27 14.63 7.29
CA LEU A 120 -8.70 16.03 7.39
C LEU A 120 -10.23 16.14 7.47
N GLN A 121 -10.96 15.29 6.73
CA GLN A 121 -12.41 15.26 6.65
C GLN A 121 -13.06 15.01 8.02
N VAL A 122 -12.40 14.20 8.86
CA VAL A 122 -12.86 13.87 10.22
C VAL A 122 -12.66 15.06 11.18
N ARG A 123 -11.69 15.94 10.89
CA ARG A 123 -11.37 17.11 11.74
C ARG A 123 -12.32 18.29 11.51
N GLU A 124 -12.83 18.42 10.28
CA GLU A 124 -13.67 19.55 9.87
C GLU A 124 -15.17 19.24 9.88
N LEU A 125 -15.55 17.94 9.81
CA LEU A 125 -16.92 17.44 9.82
C LEU A 125 -17.88 18.28 8.96
N THR A 126 -17.57 18.39 7.66
CA THR A 126 -18.37 19.18 6.72
C THR A 126 -19.65 18.48 6.27
N SER A 127 -19.68 17.15 6.31
CA SER A 127 -20.80 16.28 5.91
C SER A 127 -20.84 15.02 6.79
N SER A 128 -21.95 14.28 6.76
CA SER A 128 -21.98 12.95 7.40
C SER A 128 -21.01 11.99 6.70
N LEU A 129 -20.25 11.24 7.47
CA LEU A 129 -19.18 10.38 6.97
C LEU A 129 -18.98 9.15 7.86
N TRP A 130 -18.44 8.10 7.26
CA TRP A 130 -18.10 6.86 7.92
C TRP A 130 -16.58 6.69 7.91
N TRP A 131 -15.94 6.95 9.04
CA TRP A 131 -14.50 6.78 9.17
C TRP A 131 -14.18 5.33 9.54
N TYR A 132 -13.65 4.57 8.58
CA TYR A 132 -13.06 3.27 8.85
C TYR A 132 -11.78 3.46 9.67
N ALA A 133 -11.91 3.24 10.98
CA ALA A 133 -10.91 3.57 11.96
C ALA A 133 -10.66 2.36 12.85
N PRO A 134 -9.74 1.43 12.54
CA PRO A 134 -9.39 0.34 13.44
C PRO A 134 -8.91 0.79 14.82
N SER A 135 -8.93 -0.10 15.83
CA SER A 135 -8.46 0.24 17.19
C SER A 135 -7.00 0.71 17.14
N GLY A 136 -6.71 1.89 17.70
CA GLY A 136 -5.40 2.55 17.57
C GLY A 136 -5.37 3.71 16.57
N SER A 137 -6.41 3.90 15.74
CA SER A 137 -6.49 5.04 14.80
C SER A 137 -6.65 6.41 15.47
N GLY A 138 -6.89 6.46 16.79
CA GLY A 138 -7.03 7.71 17.54
C GLY A 138 -8.48 8.21 17.67
N ARG A 139 -9.50 7.35 17.50
CA ARG A 139 -10.93 7.72 17.58
C ARG A 139 -11.28 8.54 18.83
N THR A 140 -10.94 8.01 20.01
CA THR A 140 -11.20 8.67 21.30
C THR A 140 -10.46 10.00 21.42
N LEU A 141 -9.20 10.06 20.95
CA LEU A 141 -8.42 11.30 20.94
C LEU A 141 -9.09 12.37 20.05
N VAL A 142 -9.57 11.98 18.87
CA VAL A 142 -10.27 12.88 17.96
C VAL A 142 -11.59 13.35 18.56
N GLY A 143 -12.39 12.44 19.11
CA GLY A 143 -13.65 12.77 19.78
C GLY A 143 -13.47 13.77 20.92
N GLN A 144 -12.55 13.48 21.85
CA GLN A 144 -12.22 14.40 22.96
C GLN A 144 -11.65 15.73 22.46
N TRP A 145 -10.85 15.74 21.39
CA TRP A 145 -10.29 16.96 20.80
C TRP A 145 -11.36 17.84 20.16
N LEU A 146 -12.34 17.24 19.50
CA LEU A 146 -13.50 17.93 18.91
C LEU A 146 -14.40 18.50 20.00
N GLU A 147 -14.69 17.72 21.04
CA GLU A 147 -15.52 18.13 22.18
C GLU A 147 -14.86 19.27 22.98
N ALA A 148 -13.56 19.15 23.27
CA ALA A 148 -12.77 20.17 23.97
C ALA A 148 -12.83 21.55 23.30
N ARG A 149 -12.97 21.57 21.97
CA ARG A 149 -13.05 22.79 21.16
C ARG A 149 -14.48 23.18 20.78
N ARG A 150 -15.48 22.44 21.26
CA ARG A 150 -16.90 22.64 20.92
C ARG A 150 -17.15 22.58 19.41
N LEU A 151 -16.41 21.73 18.70
CA LEU A 151 -16.55 21.51 17.26
C LEU A 151 -17.58 20.41 16.95
N ALA A 152 -17.74 19.43 17.84
CA ALA A 152 -18.76 18.39 17.76
C ALA A 152 -19.09 17.84 19.16
N THR A 153 -20.29 17.27 19.30
CA THR A 153 -20.64 16.44 20.46
C THR A 153 -19.99 15.07 20.31
N PHE A 154 -19.25 14.63 21.33
CA PHE A 154 -18.60 13.32 21.32
C PHE A 154 -19.49 12.29 22.02
N ILE A 155 -19.82 11.20 21.31
CA ILE A 155 -20.64 10.10 21.82
C ILE A 155 -19.80 8.82 21.76
N GLN A 156 -19.67 8.13 22.89
CA GLN A 156 -19.14 6.78 22.94
C GLN A 156 -20.30 5.82 23.23
N ALA A 157 -20.56 4.90 22.31
CA ALA A 157 -21.68 3.97 22.44
C ALA A 157 -21.29 2.58 21.91
N PRO A 158 -21.68 1.49 22.60
CA PRO A 158 -21.42 0.13 22.13
C PRO A 158 -22.27 -0.24 20.91
N THR A 159 -23.49 0.31 20.79
CA THR A 159 -24.44 0.00 19.71
C THR A 159 -25.01 1.27 19.07
N TRP A 160 -25.52 1.16 17.84
CA TRP A 160 -26.13 2.31 17.14
C TRP A 160 -27.33 2.87 17.91
N ALA A 161 -28.20 1.98 18.42
CA ALA A 161 -29.39 2.37 19.16
C ALA A 161 -29.06 3.23 20.39
N GLU A 162 -27.99 2.92 21.11
CA GLU A 162 -27.54 3.71 22.27
C GLU A 162 -26.91 5.05 21.88
N ALA A 163 -26.26 5.10 20.69
CA ALA A 163 -25.73 6.35 20.16
C ALA A 163 -26.86 7.31 19.79
N GLU A 164 -27.90 6.80 19.12
CA GLU A 164 -29.04 7.58 18.62
C GLU A 164 -29.82 8.27 19.75
N LEU A 165 -29.95 7.61 20.91
CA LEU A 165 -30.57 8.20 22.10
C LEU A 165 -29.85 9.46 22.63
N GLN A 166 -28.61 9.68 22.23
CA GLN A 166 -27.77 10.80 22.67
C GLN A 166 -27.62 11.89 21.60
N PHE A 167 -28.33 11.79 20.47
CA PHE A 167 -28.19 12.75 19.37
C PHE A 167 -28.75 14.13 19.75
N PRO A 168 -27.99 15.22 19.50
CA PRO A 168 -28.53 16.56 19.57
C PRO A 168 -29.47 16.85 18.38
N GLU A 169 -30.38 17.82 18.55
CA GLU A 169 -31.31 18.23 17.48
C GLU A 169 -30.60 18.86 16.27
N ARG A 170 -29.41 19.44 16.44
CA ARG A 170 -28.62 20.12 15.40
C ARG A 170 -27.12 20.13 15.73
N GLY A 171 -26.28 20.31 14.70
CA GLY A 171 -24.83 20.48 14.86
C GLY A 171 -24.02 19.29 14.33
N ALA A 172 -22.80 19.14 14.81
CA ALA A 172 -21.92 18.04 14.44
C ALA A 172 -21.80 17.02 15.59
N VAL A 173 -21.84 15.74 15.25
CA VAL A 173 -21.73 14.61 16.17
C VAL A 173 -20.60 13.71 15.71
N PHE A 174 -19.71 13.38 16.64
CA PHE A 174 -18.67 12.38 16.43
C PHE A 174 -18.99 11.17 17.31
N ILE A 175 -19.18 10.00 16.69
CA ILE A 175 -19.56 8.76 17.36
C ILE A 175 -18.39 7.80 17.30
N GLU A 176 -17.86 7.42 18.46
CA GLU A 176 -17.03 6.22 18.59
C GLU A 176 -17.96 5.04 18.87
N LEU A 177 -18.13 4.19 17.87
CA LEU A 177 -19.12 3.11 17.88
C LEU A 177 -18.43 1.75 18.10
N GLY A 178 -19.00 0.93 18.98
CA GLY A 178 -18.51 -0.43 19.27
C GLY A 178 -18.83 -1.43 18.16
N SER A 179 -20.12 -1.56 17.79
CA SER A 179 -20.61 -2.43 16.72
C SER A 179 -21.37 -1.64 15.65
N ALA A 180 -21.21 -2.04 14.38
CA ALA A 180 -21.98 -1.49 13.26
C ALA A 180 -23.41 -2.07 13.19
N ASP A 181 -23.74 -3.03 14.04
CA ASP A 181 -25.05 -3.67 14.06
C ASP A 181 -26.16 -2.65 14.33
N GLY A 182 -27.20 -2.71 13.49
CA GLY A 182 -28.34 -1.79 13.55
C GLY A 182 -28.05 -0.39 13.01
N ALA A 183 -26.84 -0.08 12.53
CA ALA A 183 -26.57 1.19 11.86
C ALA A 183 -27.36 1.30 10.54
N PRO A 184 -27.92 2.47 10.21
CA PRO A 184 -28.75 2.64 9.02
C PRO A 184 -27.89 2.64 7.75
N PHE A 185 -28.41 2.06 6.68
CA PHE A 185 -27.79 2.12 5.35
C PHE A 185 -28.07 3.45 4.63
N GLU A 186 -29.24 4.04 4.88
CA GLU A 186 -29.70 5.34 4.37
C GLU A 186 -29.77 6.38 5.48
N LEU A 187 -29.28 7.59 5.21
CA LEU A 187 -29.31 8.69 6.17
C LEU A 187 -30.67 9.40 6.13
N THR A 188 -31.40 9.41 7.25
CA THR A 188 -32.76 9.97 7.37
C THR A 188 -32.85 11.24 8.24
N TRP A 189 -31.73 11.71 8.78
CA TRP A 189 -31.70 12.88 9.68
C TRP A 189 -31.68 14.23 8.93
N PRO A 190 -32.01 15.33 9.64
CA PRO A 190 -31.98 16.67 9.05
C PRO A 190 -30.59 17.05 8.50
N PRO A 191 -30.52 17.82 7.40
CA PRO A 191 -29.24 18.24 6.82
C PRO A 191 -28.40 19.13 7.74
N GLU A 192 -28.99 19.74 8.79
CA GLU A 192 -28.24 20.49 9.81
C GLU A 192 -27.49 19.59 10.81
N LEU A 193 -27.77 18.28 10.84
CA LEU A 193 -27.09 17.31 11.69
C LEU A 193 -26.01 16.56 10.89
N LYS A 194 -24.76 16.76 11.25
CA LYS A 194 -23.60 16.13 10.60
C LYS A 194 -23.06 15.03 11.50
N VAL A 195 -23.04 13.79 11.02
CA VAL A 195 -22.67 12.63 11.83
C VAL A 195 -21.41 11.97 11.27
N CYS A 196 -20.38 11.86 12.09
CA CYS A 196 -19.21 11.05 11.80
C CYS A 196 -19.19 9.80 12.68
N VAL A 197 -19.26 8.63 12.05
CA VAL A 197 -19.12 7.34 12.73
C VAL A 197 -17.68 6.87 12.60
N ALA A 198 -17.00 6.62 13.71
CA ALA A 198 -15.65 6.09 13.75
C ALA A 198 -15.65 4.66 14.30
N ILE A 199 -15.39 3.67 13.44
CA ILE A 199 -15.52 2.24 13.79
C ILE A 199 -14.57 1.35 12.96
N ASP A 200 -14.26 0.15 13.46
CA ASP A 200 -13.51 -0.91 12.76
C ASP A 200 -14.45 -1.83 11.95
N ALA A 201 -15.30 -1.22 11.13
CA ALA A 201 -16.24 -1.89 10.24
C ALA A 201 -16.54 -1.00 9.03
N HIS A 202 -16.83 -1.59 7.88
CA HIS A 202 -17.33 -0.86 6.71
C HIS A 202 -18.80 -0.43 6.92
N PRO A 203 -19.28 0.60 6.21
CA PRO A 203 -20.69 0.98 6.30
C PRO A 203 -21.61 -0.17 5.84
N PRO A 204 -22.80 -0.31 6.45
CA PRO A 204 -23.76 -1.34 6.08
C PRO A 204 -24.13 -1.23 4.59
N ARG A 205 -24.12 -2.38 3.89
CA ARG A 205 -24.49 -2.47 2.47
C ARG A 205 -25.97 -2.87 2.33
N PRO A 206 -26.67 -2.42 1.27
CA PRO A 206 -28.02 -2.91 1.00
C PRO A 206 -27.98 -4.43 0.81
N PRO A 207 -29.02 -5.17 1.26
CA PRO A 207 -29.08 -6.62 1.07
C PRO A 207 -28.97 -6.94 -0.42
N GLU A 208 -27.92 -7.67 -0.79
CA GLU A 208 -27.78 -8.17 -2.16
C GLU A 208 -28.94 -9.12 -2.45
N SER A 209 -29.64 -8.89 -3.56
CA SER A 209 -30.69 -9.82 -4.02
C SER A 209 -30.11 -11.24 -4.07
N GLU A 210 -30.75 -12.20 -3.39
CA GLU A 210 -30.34 -13.61 -3.31
C GLU A 210 -30.01 -14.24 -4.68
N ALA A 211 -30.57 -13.70 -5.76
CA ALA A 211 -30.27 -14.07 -7.15
C ALA A 211 -28.78 -14.01 -7.55
N LYS A 212 -27.94 -13.20 -6.87
CA LYS A 212 -26.50 -13.13 -7.17
C LYS A 212 -25.65 -14.18 -6.44
N ARG A 213 -26.13 -14.73 -5.32
CA ARG A 213 -25.37 -15.73 -4.54
C ARG A 213 -25.39 -17.13 -5.15
N PHE A 214 -26.38 -17.45 -5.99
CA PHE A 214 -26.57 -18.81 -6.52
C PHE A 214 -26.16 -19.01 -7.98
N LEU A 215 -25.65 -17.99 -8.68
CA LEU A 215 -25.21 -18.13 -10.08
C LEU A 215 -23.88 -17.38 -10.34
N PRO A 216 -22.71 -17.97 -10.00
CA PRO A 216 -21.42 -17.29 -10.20
C PRO A 216 -20.95 -17.24 -11.67
N ASN A 217 -21.69 -17.80 -12.63
CA ASN A 217 -21.17 -18.10 -13.97
C ASN A 217 -22.12 -17.74 -15.13
N ILE A 218 -22.80 -16.59 -15.08
CA ILE A 218 -23.43 -16.04 -16.30
C ILE A 218 -22.64 -14.79 -16.71
N PRO A 219 -22.16 -14.71 -17.97
CA PRO A 219 -21.51 -13.50 -18.49
C PRO A 219 -22.36 -12.25 -18.27
N PRO A 220 -21.75 -11.05 -18.11
CA PRO A 220 -22.46 -9.80 -17.79
C PRO A 220 -23.53 -9.36 -18.82
N ALA A 221 -23.65 -10.06 -19.95
CA ALA A 221 -24.54 -9.73 -21.05
C ALA A 221 -26.04 -9.92 -20.76
N PHE A 222 -26.44 -10.54 -19.65
CA PHE A 222 -27.86 -10.89 -19.38
C PHE A 222 -28.49 -10.24 -18.14
N VAL A 223 -27.81 -9.33 -17.44
CA VAL A 223 -28.38 -8.61 -16.28
C VAL A 223 -28.44 -7.12 -16.57
N SER A 224 -29.36 -6.70 -17.44
CA SER A 224 -29.78 -5.31 -17.53
C SER A 224 -31.22 -5.23 -17.97
N GLN A 225 -32.10 -4.89 -17.03
CA GLN A 225 -33.24 -3.98 -17.17
C GLN A 225 -34.16 -4.16 -15.95
N ALA A 226 -33.82 -3.47 -14.86
CA ALA A 226 -34.80 -3.11 -13.83
C ALA A 226 -34.77 -1.58 -13.68
N PRO A 227 -35.93 -0.90 -13.76
CA PRO A 227 -35.99 0.56 -13.72
C PRO A 227 -35.65 1.06 -12.31
N ARG A 228 -34.57 1.85 -12.21
CA ARG A 228 -34.21 2.58 -10.99
C ARG A 228 -35.03 3.87 -10.95
N THR A 229 -36.17 3.85 -10.26
CA THR A 229 -36.98 5.04 -9.98
C THR A 229 -37.03 5.31 -8.48
N HIS A 230 -35.90 5.66 -7.88
CA HIS A 230 -35.87 6.43 -6.63
C HIS A 230 -34.68 7.40 -6.69
N ALA A 231 -34.91 8.64 -6.28
CA ALA A 231 -33.84 9.62 -6.10
C ALA A 231 -32.77 9.03 -5.15
N PRO A 232 -31.46 9.23 -5.40
CA PRO A 232 -30.43 8.60 -4.59
C PRO A 232 -30.54 9.12 -3.16
N ALA A 233 -30.93 8.24 -2.24
CA ALA A 233 -30.78 8.49 -0.82
C ALA A 233 -29.29 8.74 -0.51
N GLN A 234 -29.00 9.66 0.41
CA GLN A 234 -27.63 9.94 0.81
C GLN A 234 -27.05 8.68 1.47
N SER A 235 -26.04 8.09 0.84
CA SER A 235 -25.25 6.99 1.41
C SER A 235 -24.10 7.55 2.24
N TRP A 236 -23.60 6.75 3.18
CA TRP A 236 -22.39 7.06 3.92
C TRP A 236 -21.21 7.35 2.98
N ARG A 237 -20.52 8.47 3.20
CA ARG A 237 -19.22 8.72 2.59
C ARG A 237 -18.15 8.05 3.43
N GLU A 238 -17.63 6.93 2.94
CA GLU A 238 -16.53 6.24 3.62
C GLU A 238 -15.21 7.02 3.51
N VAL A 239 -14.48 7.12 4.61
CA VAL A 239 -13.17 7.75 4.73
C VAL A 239 -12.23 6.75 5.39
N SER A 240 -11.10 6.46 4.76
CA SER A 240 -10.04 5.60 5.32
C SER A 240 -8.88 6.46 5.84
N ASN A 241 -8.03 5.88 6.69
CA ASN A 241 -6.79 6.53 7.12
C ASN A 241 -5.83 6.74 5.93
N PRO A 242 -5.09 7.86 5.87
CA PRO A 242 -4.06 8.07 4.86
C PRO A 242 -2.90 7.07 4.99
N GLU A 243 -2.22 6.78 3.89
CA GLU A 243 -1.06 5.88 3.87
C GLU A 243 0.02 6.31 4.87
N VAL A 244 0.58 5.37 5.63
CA VAL A 244 1.55 5.63 6.71
C VAL A 244 2.75 6.44 6.23
N SER A 245 3.29 6.11 5.06
CA SER A 245 4.42 6.79 4.42
C SER A 245 4.19 8.31 4.27
N SER A 246 2.94 8.74 4.06
CA SER A 246 2.59 10.15 3.82
C SER A 246 2.66 11.03 5.07
N TRP A 247 2.46 10.46 6.27
CA TRP A 247 2.37 11.24 7.52
C TRP A 247 3.39 10.84 8.59
N LEU A 248 4.04 9.68 8.47
CA LEU A 248 5.01 9.19 9.45
C LEU A 248 6.16 10.20 9.73
N PRO A 249 6.78 10.87 8.74
CA PRO A 249 7.81 11.88 9.01
C PRO A 249 7.30 13.05 9.85
N ALA A 250 6.08 13.52 9.57
CA ALA A 250 5.45 14.60 10.32
C ALA A 250 5.12 14.16 11.75
N LEU A 251 4.67 12.91 11.93
CA LEU A 251 4.39 12.35 13.25
C LEU A 251 5.66 12.25 14.11
N VAL A 252 6.77 11.73 13.56
CA VAL A 252 8.06 11.63 14.28
C VAL A 252 8.50 13.01 14.77
N LYS A 253 8.45 14.02 13.91
CA LYS A 253 8.76 15.42 14.27
C LYS A 253 7.78 16.00 15.31
N TRP A 254 6.51 15.61 15.24
CA TRP A 254 5.50 16.02 16.22
C TRP A 254 5.77 15.42 17.60
N VAL A 255 6.22 14.15 17.66
CA VAL A 255 6.59 13.45 18.89
C VAL A 255 7.90 13.98 19.46
N GLU A 256 8.93 14.17 18.64
CA GLU A 256 10.25 14.68 19.03
C GLU A 256 10.16 15.98 19.85
N LYS A 257 9.23 16.87 19.50
CA LYS A 257 8.97 18.12 20.23
C LYS A 257 8.38 17.95 21.62
N ARG A 258 7.91 16.74 21.98
CA ARG A 258 7.09 16.46 23.17
C ARG A 258 7.67 15.43 24.12
N VAL A 259 8.70 14.68 23.70
CA VAL A 259 9.31 13.66 24.56
C VAL A 259 10.03 14.32 25.73
N THR A 260 9.66 13.95 26.96
CA THR A 260 10.13 14.62 28.18
C THR A 260 11.42 14.03 28.74
N ALA A 261 11.85 12.85 28.29
CA ALA A 261 13.03 12.14 28.78
C ALA A 261 13.90 11.61 27.63
N ASN A 262 15.20 11.96 27.64
CA ASN A 262 16.20 11.70 26.58
C ASN A 262 15.76 12.21 25.20
N ALA A 263 16.56 13.08 24.57
CA ALA A 263 16.22 13.62 23.26
C ALA A 263 16.05 12.48 22.23
N LEU A 264 14.80 12.21 21.82
CA LEU A 264 14.50 11.40 20.64
C LEU A 264 15.19 12.07 19.45
N ASP A 265 16.08 11.35 18.75
CA ASP A 265 16.57 11.82 17.45
C ASP A 265 15.54 11.43 16.38
N GLY A 266 14.77 12.41 15.91
CA GLY A 266 13.75 12.18 14.90
C GLY A 266 14.31 11.66 13.57
N ALA A 267 15.51 12.10 13.17
CA ALA A 267 16.12 11.69 11.90
C ALA A 267 16.64 10.25 11.95
N GLU A 268 17.23 9.83 13.07
CA GLU A 268 17.66 8.44 13.28
C GLU A 268 16.46 7.50 13.43
N CYS A 269 15.42 7.93 14.15
CA CYS A 269 14.16 7.18 14.27
C CYS A 269 13.51 6.96 12.90
N LEU A 270 13.40 8.01 12.09
CA LEU A 270 12.81 7.89 10.76
C LEU A 270 13.65 7.00 9.82
N ARG A 271 14.98 7.09 9.88
CA ARG A 271 15.87 6.18 9.15
C ARG A 271 15.67 4.72 9.58
N TRP A 272 15.47 4.46 10.87
CA TRP A 272 15.20 3.11 11.36
C TRP A 272 13.84 2.59 10.88
N LEU A 273 12.78 3.40 10.96
CA LEU A 273 11.42 3.02 10.54
C LEU A 273 11.32 2.80 9.02
N LEU A 274 11.97 3.64 8.22
CA LEU A 274 11.92 3.56 6.75
C LEU A 274 13.01 2.66 6.17
N GLY A 275 14.10 2.42 6.90
CA GLY A 275 15.25 1.63 6.43
C GLY A 275 15.01 0.12 6.44
N ALA A 276 13.93 -0.35 7.06
CA ALA A 276 13.56 -1.75 7.14
C ALA A 276 12.11 -1.95 6.64
N PRO A 277 11.90 -2.47 5.42
CA PRO A 277 10.56 -2.67 4.86
C PRO A 277 9.64 -3.48 5.78
N GLN A 278 10.19 -4.44 6.53
CA GLN A 278 9.41 -5.24 7.48
C GLN A 278 8.84 -4.44 8.66
N ILE A 279 9.48 -3.34 9.06
CA ILE A 279 8.95 -2.48 10.13
C ILE A 279 7.78 -1.65 9.59
N LEU A 280 7.95 -1.07 8.41
CA LEU A 280 6.92 -0.25 7.79
C LEU A 280 5.65 -1.07 7.52
N SER A 281 5.78 -2.32 7.09
CA SER A 281 4.62 -3.22 6.87
C SER A 281 3.89 -3.62 8.16
N MET A 282 4.52 -3.50 9.33
CA MET A 282 3.87 -3.75 10.63
C MET A 282 3.07 -2.54 11.13
N ILE A 283 3.28 -1.35 10.56
CA ILE A 283 2.59 -0.13 10.98
C ILE A 283 1.30 0.00 10.17
N ASP A 284 0.19 -0.29 10.84
CA ASP A 284 -1.17 -0.25 10.26
C ASP A 284 -1.95 1.03 10.61
N ASN A 285 -1.63 1.66 11.74
CA ASN A 285 -2.33 2.85 12.23
C ASN A 285 -1.46 3.75 13.11
N LEU A 286 -2.02 4.89 13.52
CA LEU A 286 -1.38 5.89 14.38
C LEU A 286 -0.84 5.29 15.69
N GLY A 287 -1.63 4.46 16.37
CA GLY A 287 -1.27 3.83 17.63
C GLY A 287 -0.07 2.90 17.49
N THR A 288 -0.03 2.12 16.41
CA THR A 288 1.13 1.27 16.11
C THR A 288 2.36 2.10 15.80
N ALA A 289 2.24 3.17 15.00
CA ALA A 289 3.35 4.09 14.71
C ALA A 289 3.92 4.72 15.99
N LEU A 290 3.06 5.22 16.88
CA LEU A 290 3.44 5.73 18.20
C LEU A 290 4.13 4.64 19.04
N GLY A 291 3.68 3.40 18.95
CA GLY A 291 4.31 2.24 19.55
C GLY A 291 5.77 2.05 19.13
N PHE A 292 6.05 2.10 17.83
CA PHE A 292 7.41 1.98 17.29
C PHE A 292 8.28 3.21 17.62
N ILE A 293 7.73 4.43 17.56
CA ILE A 293 8.44 5.65 17.95
C ILE A 293 8.83 5.59 19.44
N GLY A 294 7.92 5.14 20.30
CA GLY A 294 8.18 4.91 21.71
C GLY A 294 9.24 3.84 21.97
N LEU A 295 9.19 2.75 21.21
CA LEU A 295 10.19 1.69 21.27
C LEU A 295 11.59 2.22 20.94
N PHE A 296 11.69 3.03 19.88
CA PHE A 296 12.92 3.71 19.50
C PHE A 296 13.38 4.72 20.56
N ALA A 297 12.49 5.57 21.08
CA ALA A 297 12.82 6.52 22.14
C ALA A 297 13.39 5.82 23.39
N THR A 298 12.91 4.61 23.68
CA THR A 298 13.32 3.83 24.87
C THR A 298 14.64 3.09 24.64
N PHE A 299 14.84 2.47 23.47
CA PHE A 299 15.95 1.52 23.22
C PHE A 299 16.92 1.89 22.08
N GLY A 300 16.66 2.95 21.31
CA GLY A 300 17.40 3.35 20.10
C GLY A 300 18.55 4.33 20.31
N ARG A 301 19.25 4.32 21.46
CA ARG A 301 20.22 5.37 21.83
C ARG A 301 21.34 5.62 20.81
N LYS A 302 21.69 6.91 20.65
CA LYS A 302 22.82 7.43 19.85
C LYS A 302 24.18 6.83 20.22
N GLY A 303 24.92 6.40 19.20
CA GLY A 303 26.39 6.39 19.23
C GLY A 303 27.09 5.10 19.67
N LYS A 304 26.42 3.95 19.75
CA LYS A 304 27.12 2.65 19.87
C LYS A 304 26.36 1.57 19.10
N ASP A 305 27.09 0.74 18.36
CA ASP A 305 26.65 -0.56 17.78
C ASP A 305 26.14 -1.59 18.82
N THR A 306 25.81 -1.13 20.04
CA THR A 306 25.37 -1.93 21.18
C THR A 306 23.93 -1.61 21.60
N SER A 307 23.14 -0.88 20.80
CA SER A 307 21.74 -0.64 21.15
C SER A 307 20.94 -1.96 21.11
N PRO A 308 19.97 -2.19 22.02
CA PRO A 308 19.15 -3.39 21.95
C PRO A 308 18.41 -3.53 20.62
N LEU A 309 18.02 -2.41 20.00
CA LEU A 309 17.37 -2.39 18.70
C LEU A 309 18.31 -2.78 17.54
N SER A 310 19.60 -2.43 17.60
CA SER A 310 20.56 -2.81 16.55
C SER A 310 20.91 -4.30 16.55
N ARG A 311 20.57 -5.02 17.62
CA ARG A 311 20.79 -6.48 17.75
C ARG A 311 19.58 -7.32 17.37
N ILE A 312 18.44 -6.69 17.08
CA ILE A 312 17.23 -7.41 16.70
C ILE A 312 17.39 -7.97 15.30
N GLN A 313 17.14 -9.27 15.16
CA GLN A 313 17.08 -9.95 13.86
C GLN A 313 15.66 -10.40 13.52
N ARG A 314 14.81 -10.64 14.53
CA ARG A 314 13.47 -11.20 14.33
C ARG A 314 12.36 -10.27 14.87
N PRO A 315 11.17 -10.23 14.25
CA PRO A 315 10.02 -9.48 14.75
C PRO A 315 9.64 -9.83 16.20
N ALA A 316 9.77 -11.09 16.59
CA ALA A 316 9.50 -11.55 17.95
C ALA A 316 10.43 -10.90 19.00
N ASP A 317 11.70 -10.65 18.67
CA ASP A 317 12.61 -9.93 19.57
C ASP A 317 12.16 -8.47 19.77
N MET A 318 11.59 -7.88 18.73
CA MET A 318 11.01 -6.54 18.77
C MET A 318 9.73 -6.50 19.61
N ALA A 319 8.85 -7.49 19.45
CA ALA A 319 7.66 -7.68 20.28
C ALA A 319 8.03 -7.87 21.76
N ARG A 320 9.14 -8.56 22.04
CA ARG A 320 9.68 -8.72 23.40
C ARG A 320 10.18 -7.42 24.01
N LEU A 321 10.85 -6.56 23.24
CA LEU A 321 11.23 -5.22 23.70
C LEU A 321 10.01 -4.30 23.86
N PHE A 322 9.02 -4.42 22.99
CA PHE A 322 7.76 -3.69 23.10
C PHE A 322 6.99 -4.07 24.38
N LEU A 323 6.91 -5.36 24.70
CA LEU A 323 6.37 -5.83 25.98
C LEU A 323 7.14 -5.21 27.16
N ARG A 324 8.47 -5.21 27.09
CA ARG A 324 9.32 -4.60 28.13
C ARG A 324 8.99 -3.13 28.36
N MET A 325 8.87 -2.36 27.27
CA MET A 325 8.51 -0.95 27.32
C MET A 325 7.15 -0.76 27.99
N ARG A 326 6.13 -1.52 27.56
CA ARG A 326 4.78 -1.41 28.16
C ARG A 326 4.75 -1.79 29.63
N MET A 327 5.51 -2.80 30.05
CA MET A 327 5.63 -3.17 31.46
C MET A 327 6.36 -2.11 32.30
N GLN A 328 7.29 -1.34 31.72
CA GLN A 328 7.94 -0.22 32.41
C GLN A 328 6.99 0.97 32.63
N HIS A 329 5.98 1.13 31.77
CA HIS A 329 4.99 2.20 31.87
C HIS A 329 3.72 1.81 32.62
N ALA A 330 3.48 0.51 32.85
CA ALA A 330 2.30 0.01 33.52
C ALA A 330 2.54 -0.09 35.04
N GLU A 331 1.55 0.34 35.82
CA GLU A 331 1.50 0.10 37.26
C GLU A 331 0.90 -1.29 37.54
N ASP A 332 1.42 -2.00 38.55
CA ASP A 332 0.86 -3.25 39.08
C ASP A 332 0.67 -4.41 38.08
N VAL A 333 1.71 -4.80 37.34
CA VAL A 333 1.74 -6.06 36.58
C VAL A 333 2.39 -7.17 37.42
N GLU A 334 1.65 -8.24 37.68
CA GLU A 334 2.01 -9.31 38.62
C GLU A 334 3.10 -10.29 38.11
N PHE A 335 3.63 -10.07 36.91
CA PHE A 335 4.60 -10.96 36.27
C PHE A 335 5.95 -10.29 36.03
N THR A 336 7.01 -11.08 36.07
CA THR A 336 8.28 -10.67 35.46
C THR A 336 8.17 -10.72 33.93
N GLN A 337 8.94 -9.88 33.23
CA GLN A 337 8.94 -9.86 31.76
C GLN A 337 9.23 -11.24 31.16
N LYS A 338 10.14 -12.00 31.76
CA LYS A 338 10.53 -13.34 31.28
C LYS A 338 9.36 -14.33 31.34
N VAL A 339 8.60 -14.31 32.45
CA VAL A 339 7.45 -15.20 32.64
C VAL A 339 6.34 -14.83 31.66
N LEU A 340 5.97 -13.55 31.57
CA LEU A 340 4.89 -13.12 30.67
C LEU A 340 5.25 -13.35 29.19
N TRP A 341 6.51 -13.17 28.80
CA TRP A 341 6.95 -13.48 27.45
C TRP A 341 6.78 -14.96 27.10
N LYS A 342 7.17 -15.87 28.00
CA LYS A 342 6.97 -17.32 27.79
C LYS A 342 5.49 -17.65 27.57
N ARG A 343 4.60 -17.07 28.39
CA ARG A 343 3.15 -17.25 28.28
C ARG A 343 2.59 -16.71 26.96
N LEU A 344 3.14 -15.60 26.46
CA LEU A 344 2.77 -15.05 25.16
C LEU A 344 3.22 -15.94 24.00
N GLN A 345 4.37 -16.60 24.10
CA GLN A 345 4.81 -17.59 23.11
C GLN A 345 3.85 -18.80 23.10
N GLU A 346 3.46 -19.28 24.28
CA GLU A 346 2.49 -20.37 24.41
C GLU A 346 1.08 -19.96 23.94
N LEU A 347 0.68 -18.70 24.14
CA LEU A 347 -0.53 -18.14 23.55
C LEU A 347 -0.45 -18.14 22.02
N GLY A 348 0.64 -17.66 21.43
CA GLY A 348 0.82 -17.68 19.98
C GLY A 348 0.70 -19.10 19.39
N ARG A 349 1.27 -20.09 20.09
CA ARG A 349 1.10 -21.51 19.75
C ARG A 349 -0.34 -22.00 19.93
N SER A 350 -1.00 -21.66 21.02
CA SER A 350 -2.38 -22.09 21.28
C SER A 350 -3.38 -21.45 20.32
N VAL A 351 -3.14 -20.23 19.86
CA VAL A 351 -3.92 -19.59 18.80
C VAL A 351 -3.83 -20.42 17.52
N LEU A 352 -2.64 -20.85 17.13
CA LEU A 352 -2.44 -21.69 15.94
C LEU A 352 -3.09 -23.07 16.04
N GLU A 353 -3.01 -23.73 17.21
CA GLU A 353 -3.41 -25.13 17.37
C GLU A 353 -4.89 -25.30 17.80
N LYS A 354 -5.49 -24.30 18.46
CA LYS A 354 -6.78 -24.44 19.16
C LYS A 354 -7.80 -23.36 18.82
N SER A 355 -7.43 -22.28 18.15
CA SER A 355 -8.39 -21.22 17.83
C SER A 355 -9.32 -21.67 16.71
N GLU A 356 -10.63 -21.62 16.94
CA GLU A 356 -11.63 -21.87 15.89
C GLU A 356 -11.96 -20.61 15.08
N ALA A 357 -11.68 -19.43 15.64
CA ALA A 357 -11.93 -18.14 15.02
C ALA A 357 -10.61 -17.44 14.64
N PRO A 358 -10.62 -16.56 13.61
CA PRO A 358 -9.47 -15.77 13.24
C PRO A 358 -8.96 -14.90 14.41
N TRP A 359 -7.64 -14.77 14.51
CA TRP A 359 -6.97 -14.02 15.58
C TRP A 359 -7.30 -12.51 15.59
N TYR A 360 -7.76 -11.97 14.45
CA TYR A 360 -8.15 -10.57 14.30
C TYR A 360 -9.61 -10.31 14.68
N GLU A 361 -10.42 -11.36 14.84
CA GLU A 361 -11.79 -11.24 15.33
C GLU A 361 -11.80 -11.04 16.83
N ALA A 362 -12.81 -10.32 17.31
CA ALA A 362 -12.99 -10.15 18.74
C ALA A 362 -13.67 -11.39 19.32
N GLN A 363 -13.16 -11.84 20.46
CA GLN A 363 -13.59 -13.09 21.10
C GLN A 363 -13.89 -12.85 22.58
N PRO A 364 -14.80 -13.60 23.19
CA PRO A 364 -15.15 -13.42 24.59
C PRO A 364 -13.97 -13.82 25.49
N LEU A 365 -13.94 -13.28 26.72
CA LEU A 365 -12.85 -13.55 27.66
C LEU A 365 -12.63 -15.04 27.92
N ASP A 366 -13.70 -15.83 27.93
CA ASP A 366 -13.62 -17.28 28.16
C ASP A 366 -12.77 -17.99 27.11
N VAL A 367 -12.83 -17.55 25.84
CA VAL A 367 -11.98 -18.10 24.78
C VAL A 367 -10.53 -17.69 24.97
N TRP A 368 -10.27 -16.43 25.34
CA TRP A 368 -8.91 -15.99 25.70
C TRP A 368 -8.34 -16.73 26.93
N HIS A 369 -9.19 -17.05 27.90
CA HIS A 369 -8.80 -17.88 29.03
C HIS A 369 -8.46 -19.31 28.59
N ALA A 370 -9.23 -19.92 27.70
CA ALA A 370 -8.94 -21.24 27.15
C ALA A 370 -7.62 -21.25 26.36
N LEU A 371 -7.34 -20.21 25.57
CA LEU A 371 -6.11 -20.07 24.78
C LEU A 371 -4.86 -19.78 25.63
N THR A 372 -5.03 -19.23 26.84
CA THR A 372 -3.92 -18.93 27.76
C THR A 372 -3.76 -19.96 28.87
N ALA A 373 -4.58 -21.01 28.90
CA ALA A 373 -4.53 -22.04 29.93
C ALA A 373 -3.27 -22.89 29.80
N LEU A 374 -2.34 -22.73 30.76
CA LEU A 374 -1.18 -23.60 30.95
C LEU A 374 -1.39 -24.53 32.15
N ARG A 375 -0.50 -25.53 32.30
CA ARG A 375 -0.43 -26.29 33.56
C ARG A 375 -0.13 -25.29 34.71
N PRO A 376 -0.82 -25.41 35.86
CA PRO A 376 -0.64 -24.48 36.98
C PRO A 376 0.83 -24.44 37.45
N ASP A 377 1.33 -23.25 37.81
CA ASP A 377 2.69 -23.04 38.31
C ASP A 377 2.75 -22.90 39.85
N ASP A 378 3.96 -22.95 40.41
CA ASP A 378 4.17 -22.85 41.86
C ASP A 378 3.67 -21.52 42.47
N ALA A 379 3.60 -20.45 41.67
CA ALA A 379 3.11 -19.14 42.13
C ALA A 379 1.57 -19.12 42.24
N ASP A 380 0.87 -19.93 41.47
CA ASP A 380 -0.58 -20.10 41.57
C ASP A 380 -0.99 -20.85 42.85
N LEU A 381 -0.17 -21.84 43.25
CA LEU A 381 -0.33 -22.53 44.54
C LEU A 381 -0.08 -21.59 45.72
N GLU A 382 0.87 -20.65 45.61
CA GLU A 382 1.08 -19.62 46.64
C GLU A 382 -0.06 -18.58 46.71
N TRP A 383 -0.67 -18.24 45.58
CA TRP A 383 -1.81 -17.31 45.56
C TRP A 383 -3.08 -17.94 46.15
N LEU A 384 -3.38 -19.21 45.86
CA LEU A 384 -4.48 -19.93 46.50
C LEU A 384 -4.27 -20.02 48.02
N LYS A 385 -3.04 -20.21 48.49
CA LYS A 385 -2.68 -20.13 49.93
C LYS A 385 -2.88 -18.73 50.53
N LYS A 386 -2.69 -17.65 49.75
CA LYS A 386 -2.96 -16.27 50.22
C LYS A 386 -4.46 -15.97 50.36
N LEU A 387 -5.33 -16.65 49.61
CA LEU A 387 -6.80 -16.54 49.76
C LEU A 387 -7.31 -17.22 51.04
N GLU A 388 -6.62 -18.26 51.53
CA GLU A 388 -6.88 -18.89 52.83
C GLU A 388 -6.83 -17.86 53.97
N HIS A 389 -5.87 -16.91 53.92
CA HIS A 389 -5.73 -15.83 54.90
C HIS A 389 -6.82 -14.75 54.83
N ARG A 390 -7.69 -14.78 53.81
CA ARG A 390 -8.85 -13.87 53.67
C ARG A 390 -10.19 -14.50 54.08
N GLY A 391 -10.18 -15.65 54.75
CA GLY A 391 -11.35 -16.23 55.41
C GLY A 391 -11.99 -17.43 54.70
N LEU A 392 -11.40 -17.94 53.63
CA LEU A 392 -11.82 -19.20 53.01
C LEU A 392 -11.21 -20.39 53.77
N LYS A 393 -12.01 -21.08 54.60
CA LYS A 393 -11.62 -22.34 55.23
C LYS A 393 -11.81 -23.49 54.23
N MET A 394 -10.76 -23.88 53.52
CA MET A 394 -10.75 -25.09 52.68
C MET A 394 -9.69 -26.07 53.17
N ASN A 395 -10.00 -27.37 53.18
CA ASN A 395 -9.03 -28.42 53.51
C ASN A 395 -8.01 -28.57 52.36
N ARG A 396 -6.77 -29.01 52.66
CA ARG A 396 -5.68 -29.22 51.69
C ARG A 396 -6.08 -30.10 50.50
N THR A 397 -6.88 -31.14 50.72
CA THR A 397 -7.43 -32.01 49.66
C THR A 397 -8.52 -31.36 48.81
N GLU A 398 -9.27 -30.41 49.36
CA GLU A 398 -10.26 -29.63 48.61
C GLU A 398 -9.58 -28.52 47.79
N LEU A 399 -8.46 -28.01 48.29
CA LEU A 399 -7.61 -27.03 47.62
C LEU A 399 -6.86 -27.67 46.43
N GLU A 400 -6.40 -28.91 46.58
CA GLU A 400 -5.87 -29.72 45.47
C GLU A 400 -6.94 -29.99 44.39
N ARG A 401 -8.17 -30.41 44.76
CA ARG A 401 -9.29 -30.54 43.80
C ARG A 401 -9.74 -29.21 43.18
N ALA A 402 -9.74 -28.12 43.93
CA ALA A 402 -10.07 -26.79 43.42
C ALA A 402 -8.98 -26.25 42.47
N SER A 403 -7.71 -26.62 42.71
CA SER A 403 -6.60 -26.31 41.81
C SER A 403 -6.64 -27.11 40.50
N GLU A 404 -7.28 -28.29 40.49
CA GLU A 404 -7.58 -29.05 39.28
C GLU A 404 -8.74 -28.43 38.47
N GLY A 405 -9.61 -27.61 39.09
CA GLY A 405 -10.80 -27.03 38.48
C GLY A 405 -10.75 -25.52 38.17
N LEU A 406 -9.69 -24.81 38.56
CA LEU A 406 -9.50 -23.38 38.29
C LEU A 406 -8.22 -23.19 37.47
N PRO A 407 -8.20 -22.29 36.47
CA PRO A 407 -6.97 -21.80 35.87
C PRO A 407 -6.64 -20.39 36.40
N PRO A 408 -6.10 -20.25 37.64
CA PRO A 408 -5.56 -18.98 38.12
C PRO A 408 -4.58 -18.36 37.11
N ASP A 409 -3.89 -19.23 36.39
CA ASP A 409 -2.89 -18.89 35.40
C ASP A 409 -3.43 -18.12 34.19
N ALA A 410 -4.49 -18.66 33.57
CA ALA A 410 -5.16 -18.03 32.44
C ALA A 410 -5.79 -16.69 32.85
N PHE A 411 -6.41 -16.65 34.03
CA PHE A 411 -7.02 -15.42 34.55
C PHE A 411 -5.98 -14.31 34.77
N ARG A 412 -4.86 -14.63 35.44
CA ARG A 412 -3.79 -13.67 35.69
C ARG A 412 -3.14 -13.21 34.38
N THR A 413 -2.93 -14.11 33.43
CA THR A 413 -2.36 -13.79 32.11
C THR A 413 -3.28 -12.83 31.35
N VAL A 414 -4.55 -13.17 31.18
CA VAL A 414 -5.54 -12.31 30.50
C VAL A 414 -5.67 -10.95 31.21
N ARG A 415 -5.68 -10.91 32.55
CA ARG A 415 -5.68 -9.66 33.32
C ARG A 415 -4.43 -8.82 33.06
N ALA A 416 -3.25 -9.45 32.98
CA ALA A 416 -2.01 -8.76 32.65
C ALA A 416 -2.03 -8.21 31.21
N LEU A 417 -2.54 -8.97 30.24
CA LEU A 417 -2.69 -8.52 28.85
C LEU A 417 -3.65 -7.34 28.74
N ARG A 418 -4.77 -7.34 29.48
CA ARG A 418 -5.69 -6.20 29.55
C ARG A 418 -5.04 -4.98 30.17
N LYS A 419 -4.35 -5.13 31.31
CA LYS A 419 -3.59 -4.04 31.95
C LYS A 419 -2.55 -3.44 31.02
N LEU A 420 -1.84 -4.27 30.25
CA LEU A 420 -0.86 -3.86 29.25
C LEU A 420 -1.49 -3.39 27.92
N GLY A 421 -2.83 -3.43 27.81
CA GLY A 421 -3.56 -3.06 26.60
C GLY A 421 -3.15 -3.87 25.39
N LEU A 422 -2.65 -5.08 25.62
CA LEU A 422 -2.41 -6.12 24.63
C LEU A 422 -3.69 -6.87 24.30
N LEU A 423 -4.64 -6.91 25.22
CA LEU A 423 -6.00 -7.40 24.99
C LEU A 423 -6.98 -6.25 25.20
N ARG A 424 -7.68 -5.84 24.14
CA ARG A 424 -8.56 -4.66 24.13
C ARG A 424 -9.97 -5.05 23.75
N GLU A 425 -10.94 -4.41 24.38
CA GLU A 425 -12.34 -4.55 24.01
C GLU A 425 -12.57 -3.90 22.64
N ARG A 426 -13.18 -4.64 21.71
CA ARG A 426 -13.59 -4.15 20.39
C ARG A 426 -15.10 -3.89 20.37
N GLU A 427 -15.86 -4.83 20.91
CA GLU A 427 -17.30 -4.79 21.12
C GLU A 427 -17.59 -5.19 22.57
N ALA A 428 -18.81 -4.94 23.06
CA ALA A 428 -19.17 -5.23 24.44
C ALA A 428 -18.85 -6.68 24.83
N SER A 429 -17.97 -6.86 25.82
CA SER A 429 -17.48 -8.17 26.30
C SER A 429 -16.68 -9.00 25.27
N GLN A 430 -16.30 -8.42 24.13
CA GLN A 430 -15.53 -9.06 23.07
C GLN A 430 -14.16 -8.40 22.93
N TYR A 431 -13.11 -9.20 23.00
CA TYR A 431 -11.73 -8.72 23.11
C TYR A 431 -10.87 -9.20 21.95
N VAL A 432 -9.95 -8.34 21.52
CA VAL A 432 -8.99 -8.63 20.44
C VAL A 432 -7.58 -8.27 20.88
N PHE A 433 -6.59 -9.04 20.40
CA PHE A 433 -5.19 -8.78 20.70
C PHE A 433 -4.66 -7.59 19.89
N ARG A 434 -4.08 -6.57 20.54
CA ARG A 434 -3.57 -5.35 19.89
C ARG A 434 -2.26 -4.83 20.52
N PRO A 435 -1.27 -4.39 19.73
CA PRO A 435 -1.32 -4.25 18.29
C PRO A 435 -1.17 -5.61 17.57
N PRO A 436 -1.76 -5.78 16.37
CA PRO A 436 -1.75 -7.06 15.63
C PRO A 436 -0.37 -7.66 15.43
N TRP A 437 0.61 -6.80 15.09
CA TRP A 437 1.97 -7.23 14.77
C TRP A 437 2.66 -7.99 15.92
N VAL A 438 2.29 -7.73 17.18
CA VAL A 438 2.87 -8.44 18.34
C VAL A 438 2.40 -9.89 18.36
N LEU A 439 1.10 -10.14 18.16
CA LEU A 439 0.57 -11.50 18.10
C LEU A 439 1.04 -12.21 16.83
N LEU A 440 1.03 -11.51 15.68
CA LEU A 440 1.57 -12.05 14.43
C LEU A 440 3.04 -12.46 14.57
N SER A 441 3.87 -11.65 15.21
CA SER A 441 5.29 -12.01 15.46
C SER A 441 5.45 -13.27 16.32
N LEU A 442 4.51 -13.51 17.26
CA LEU A 442 4.49 -14.71 18.09
C LEU A 442 3.97 -15.92 17.30
N ILE A 443 2.95 -15.72 16.46
CA ILE A 443 2.42 -16.74 15.54
C ILE A 443 3.52 -17.16 14.56
N ASP A 444 4.21 -16.23 13.91
CA ASP A 444 5.29 -16.51 12.97
C ASP A 444 6.42 -17.31 13.64
N GLN A 445 6.78 -16.93 14.87
CA GLN A 445 7.74 -17.69 15.66
C GLN A 445 7.24 -19.12 15.94
N SER A 446 5.99 -19.26 16.38
CA SER A 446 5.39 -20.56 16.69
C SER A 446 5.25 -21.45 15.46
N VAL A 447 4.98 -20.90 14.27
CA VAL A 447 4.98 -21.68 13.01
C VAL A 447 6.35 -22.27 12.74
N VAL A 448 7.43 -21.50 12.90
CA VAL A 448 8.80 -22.02 12.72
C VAL A 448 9.09 -23.17 13.69
N GLU A 449 8.66 -23.07 14.94
CA GLU A 449 8.85 -24.10 15.96
C GLU A 449 8.00 -25.35 15.67
N VAL A 450 6.74 -25.20 15.27
CA VAL A 450 5.83 -26.31 14.96
C VAL A 450 6.24 -27.06 13.69
N LEU A 451 6.84 -26.37 12.71
CA LEU A 451 7.41 -27.01 11.51
C LEU A 451 8.64 -27.89 11.80
N GLU A 452 9.30 -27.73 12.96
CA GLU A 452 10.33 -28.66 13.41
C GLU A 452 9.77 -29.97 13.97
N GLY A 453 8.49 -29.98 14.34
CA GLY A 453 7.76 -31.12 14.88
C GLY A 453 7.37 -32.17 13.84
N ALA A 454 6.38 -32.99 14.20
CA ALA A 454 5.89 -34.05 13.33
C ALA A 454 4.93 -33.51 12.25
N PRO A 455 4.90 -34.10 11.03
CA PRO A 455 4.00 -33.67 9.95
C PRO A 455 2.52 -33.47 10.32
N PRO A 456 1.89 -34.36 11.13
CA PRO A 456 0.50 -34.16 11.55
C PRO A 456 0.27 -32.93 12.46
N GLU A 457 1.31 -32.43 13.15
CA GLU A 457 1.17 -31.29 14.07
C GLU A 457 0.92 -29.99 13.28
N TRP A 458 1.81 -29.67 12.34
CA TRP A 458 1.61 -28.51 11.46
C TRP A 458 0.59 -28.78 10.34
N GLY A 459 0.34 -30.05 10.00
CA GLY A 459 -0.73 -30.48 9.12
C GLY A 459 -2.12 -30.12 9.64
N THR A 460 -2.34 -30.20 10.96
CA THR A 460 -3.58 -29.74 11.59
C THR A 460 -3.77 -28.24 11.40
N ILE A 461 -2.72 -27.45 11.54
CA ILE A 461 -2.76 -25.99 11.33
C ILE A 461 -3.17 -25.64 9.90
N LEU A 462 -2.70 -26.40 8.90
CA LEU A 462 -3.06 -26.19 7.49
C LEU A 462 -4.53 -26.47 7.18
N LEU A 463 -5.25 -27.20 8.04
CA LEU A 463 -6.70 -27.38 7.93
C LEU A 463 -7.48 -26.15 8.43
N HIS A 464 -6.85 -25.28 9.23
CA HIS A 464 -7.38 -23.99 9.65
C HIS A 464 -6.95 -22.90 8.65
N GLN A 465 -7.88 -22.46 7.80
CA GLN A 465 -7.64 -21.54 6.69
C GLN A 465 -6.93 -20.23 7.08
N GLU A 466 -7.17 -19.75 8.31
CA GLU A 466 -6.65 -18.48 8.84
C GLU A 466 -5.13 -18.50 9.00
N HIS A 467 -4.56 -19.69 9.27
CA HIS A 467 -3.16 -19.88 9.59
C HIS A 467 -2.40 -20.59 8.47
N ALA A 468 -3.10 -21.19 7.52
CA ALA A 468 -2.51 -21.92 6.41
C ALA A 468 -1.53 -21.05 5.61
N VAL A 469 -1.86 -19.78 5.35
CA VAL A 469 -1.00 -18.88 4.56
C VAL A 469 0.40 -18.71 5.18
N THR A 470 0.48 -18.48 6.50
CA THR A 470 1.76 -18.31 7.21
C THR A 470 2.61 -19.58 7.15
N VAL A 471 1.97 -20.75 7.23
CA VAL A 471 2.65 -22.05 7.06
C VAL A 471 3.18 -22.20 5.63
N PHE A 472 2.36 -21.90 4.62
CA PHE A 472 2.78 -21.93 3.21
C PHE A 472 3.95 -21.00 2.91
N GLU A 473 3.91 -19.76 3.41
CA GLU A 473 4.97 -18.77 3.23
C GLU A 473 6.28 -19.25 3.88
N THR A 474 6.20 -19.78 5.10
CA THR A 474 7.38 -20.29 5.81
C THR A 474 7.99 -21.50 5.10
N LEU A 475 7.17 -22.43 4.62
CA LEU A 475 7.61 -23.60 3.85
C LEU A 475 8.24 -23.21 2.51
N LEU A 476 7.64 -22.26 1.78
CA LEU A 476 8.19 -21.76 0.53
C LEU A 476 9.54 -21.06 0.75
N GLU A 477 9.68 -20.28 1.83
CA GLU A 477 10.93 -19.63 2.19
C GLU A 477 12.03 -20.64 2.56
N ARG A 478 11.69 -21.74 3.25
CA ARG A 478 12.64 -22.85 3.46
C ARG A 478 13.12 -23.45 2.14
N CYS A 479 12.21 -23.74 1.21
CA CYS A 479 12.57 -24.23 -0.12
C CYS A 479 13.48 -23.25 -0.88
N ARG A 480 13.23 -21.94 -0.78
CA ARG A 480 14.07 -20.90 -1.40
C ARG A 480 15.50 -20.90 -0.85
N ASN A 481 15.65 -21.27 0.42
CA ASN A 481 16.92 -21.46 1.12
C ASN A 481 17.50 -22.88 0.98
N ASN A 482 16.94 -23.72 0.11
CA ASN A 482 17.31 -25.12 -0.12
C ASN A 482 17.18 -26.03 1.13
N ASP A 483 16.33 -25.66 2.09
CA ASP A 483 15.93 -26.54 3.19
C ASP A 483 14.68 -27.34 2.79
N PHE A 484 14.87 -28.65 2.60
CA PHE A 484 13.80 -29.60 2.26
C PHE A 484 13.54 -30.62 3.37
N ALA A 485 14.08 -30.42 4.58
CA ALA A 485 13.97 -31.38 5.68
C ALA A 485 12.51 -31.66 6.09
N PHE A 486 11.63 -30.67 5.95
CA PHE A 486 10.20 -30.85 6.22
C PHE A 486 9.56 -31.87 5.26
N ALA A 487 9.95 -31.88 3.98
CA ALA A 487 9.43 -32.80 2.98
C ALA A 487 9.91 -34.23 3.26
N GLU A 488 11.16 -34.41 3.68
CA GLU A 488 11.69 -35.69 4.13
C GLU A 488 10.91 -36.24 5.33
N LYS A 489 10.61 -35.39 6.32
CA LYS A 489 9.79 -35.78 7.49
C LYS A 489 8.38 -36.24 7.09
N VAL A 490 7.72 -35.54 6.16
CA VAL A 490 6.39 -35.91 5.64
C VAL A 490 6.41 -37.30 5.01
N LEU A 491 7.43 -37.59 4.20
CA LEU A 491 7.57 -38.84 3.48
C LEU A 491 8.04 -40.02 4.34
N ALA A 492 8.71 -39.76 5.47
CA ALA A 492 9.28 -40.80 6.32
C ALA A 492 8.23 -41.67 7.04
N ALA A 493 7.05 -41.12 7.34
CA ALA A 493 5.96 -41.81 8.03
C ALA A 493 4.60 -41.47 7.38
N PRO A 494 4.31 -42.06 6.20
CA PRO A 494 3.09 -41.73 5.46
C PRO A 494 1.84 -42.28 6.15
N ASP A 495 0.84 -41.43 6.34
CA ASP A 495 -0.48 -41.80 6.86
C ASP A 495 -1.59 -41.22 5.97
N MET A 496 -1.99 -42.00 4.98
CA MET A 496 -3.04 -41.62 4.02
C MET A 496 -4.45 -41.56 4.64
N THR A 497 -4.62 -41.96 5.90
CA THR A 497 -5.90 -41.87 6.60
C THR A 497 -6.02 -40.62 7.45
N SER A 498 -4.91 -39.99 7.79
CA SER A 498 -4.87 -38.75 8.58
C SER A 498 -5.08 -37.50 7.72
N PRO A 499 -6.16 -36.73 7.95
CA PRO A 499 -6.37 -35.47 7.24
C PRO A 499 -5.22 -34.48 7.44
N ALA A 500 -4.63 -34.45 8.64
CA ALA A 500 -3.50 -33.57 8.95
C ALA A 500 -2.26 -33.95 8.13
N TRP A 501 -1.94 -35.24 8.02
CA TRP A 501 -0.83 -35.69 7.17
C TRP A 501 -1.08 -35.38 5.68
N ILE A 502 -2.30 -35.55 5.20
CA ILE A 502 -2.69 -35.19 3.82
C ILE A 502 -2.47 -33.69 3.58
N ALA A 503 -2.93 -32.83 4.48
CA ALA A 503 -2.73 -31.39 4.37
C ALA A 503 -1.23 -31.03 4.33
N ALA A 504 -0.43 -31.68 5.18
CA ALA A 504 1.03 -31.51 5.20
C ALA A 504 1.69 -31.92 3.87
N LEU A 505 1.27 -33.03 3.29
CA LEU A 505 1.74 -33.49 1.98
C LEU A 505 1.30 -32.56 0.84
N GLU A 506 0.04 -32.14 0.78
CA GLU A 506 -0.43 -31.26 -0.30
C GLU A 506 0.22 -29.87 -0.20
N ALA A 507 0.51 -29.38 1.02
CA ALA A 507 1.30 -28.18 1.20
C ALA A 507 2.73 -28.36 0.69
N THR A 508 3.37 -29.48 1.03
CA THR A 508 4.69 -29.87 0.53
C THR A 508 4.72 -29.93 -1.00
N PHE A 509 3.72 -30.56 -1.61
CA PHE A 509 3.55 -30.64 -3.06
C PHE A 509 3.51 -29.26 -3.71
N ARG A 510 2.67 -28.35 -3.18
CA ARG A 510 2.53 -26.98 -3.69
C ARG A 510 3.85 -26.20 -3.58
N VAL A 511 4.49 -26.18 -2.41
CA VAL A 511 5.72 -25.37 -2.21
C VAL A 511 6.92 -25.92 -2.97
N LEU A 512 7.05 -27.25 -3.12
CA LEU A 512 8.09 -27.85 -3.94
C LEU A 512 7.89 -27.53 -5.43
N GLY A 513 6.64 -27.57 -5.89
CA GLY A 513 6.31 -27.20 -7.27
C GLY A 513 6.59 -25.73 -7.57
N LEU A 514 6.22 -24.83 -6.65
CA LEU A 514 6.57 -23.41 -6.76
C LEU A 514 8.08 -23.18 -6.71
N ALA A 515 8.80 -23.82 -5.78
CA ALA A 515 10.25 -23.69 -5.71
C ALA A 515 10.94 -24.18 -6.99
N LEU A 516 10.46 -25.28 -7.57
CA LEU A 516 10.96 -25.78 -8.85
C LEU A 516 10.69 -24.79 -9.99
N LEU A 517 9.50 -24.17 -10.03
CA LEU A 517 9.18 -23.10 -10.97
C LEU A 517 10.10 -21.88 -10.77
N GLU A 518 10.41 -21.52 -9.53
CA GLU A 518 11.40 -20.47 -9.20
C GLU A 518 12.85 -20.87 -9.54
N GLY A 519 13.07 -22.06 -10.13
CA GLY A 519 14.38 -22.55 -10.56
C GLY A 519 15.22 -23.17 -9.44
N LYS A 520 14.61 -23.49 -8.28
CA LYS A 520 15.32 -24.14 -7.17
C LYS A 520 15.53 -25.63 -7.46
N PRO A 521 16.71 -26.20 -7.13
CA PRO A 521 17.06 -27.58 -7.44
C PRO A 521 16.39 -28.56 -6.46
N VAL A 522 15.09 -28.83 -6.64
CA VAL A 522 14.36 -29.81 -5.83
C VAL A 522 14.92 -31.23 -6.08
N PRO A 523 15.36 -31.97 -5.04
CA PRO A 523 15.90 -33.32 -5.20
C PRO A 523 14.94 -34.28 -5.91
N LYS A 524 15.43 -35.00 -6.93
CA LYS A 524 14.63 -35.96 -7.72
C LYS A 524 13.90 -37.01 -6.85
N PRO A 525 14.51 -37.60 -5.81
CA PRO A 525 13.82 -38.58 -4.95
C PRO A 525 12.60 -37.97 -4.25
N LEU A 526 12.74 -36.76 -3.68
CA LEU A 526 11.63 -36.06 -3.03
C LEU A 526 10.48 -35.78 -4.00
N ARG A 527 10.82 -35.27 -5.19
CA ARG A 527 9.83 -35.01 -6.25
C ARG A 527 9.03 -36.25 -6.63
N LEU A 528 9.70 -37.39 -6.83
CA LEU A 528 9.06 -38.63 -7.23
C LEU A 528 8.13 -39.18 -6.15
N GLU A 529 8.57 -39.21 -4.89
CA GLU A 529 7.78 -39.72 -3.78
C GLU A 529 6.57 -38.81 -3.49
N VAL A 530 6.75 -37.49 -3.46
CA VAL A 530 5.65 -36.53 -3.28
C VAL A 530 4.62 -36.65 -4.40
N LEU A 531 5.05 -36.76 -5.67
CA LEU A 531 4.14 -36.98 -6.80
C LEU A 531 3.37 -38.31 -6.67
N ARG A 532 4.03 -39.38 -6.21
CA ARG A 532 3.40 -40.69 -6.03
C ARG A 532 2.28 -40.62 -5.00
N PHE A 533 2.56 -40.06 -3.82
CA PHE A 533 1.54 -39.92 -2.79
C PHE A 533 0.43 -38.95 -3.21
N GLN A 534 0.76 -37.82 -3.84
CA GLN A 534 -0.26 -36.90 -4.34
C GLN A 534 -1.19 -37.60 -5.34
N ARG A 535 -0.65 -38.39 -6.28
CA ARG A 535 -1.46 -39.15 -7.26
C ARG A 535 -2.43 -40.12 -6.60
N ALA A 536 -2.01 -40.79 -5.53
CA ALA A 536 -2.86 -41.71 -4.78
C ALA A 536 -3.96 -41.00 -3.98
N LEU A 537 -3.79 -39.70 -3.72
CA LEU A 537 -4.75 -38.89 -2.97
C LEU A 537 -5.69 -38.08 -3.86
N VAL A 538 -5.44 -37.90 -5.15
CA VAL A 538 -6.31 -37.09 -6.01
C VAL A 538 -7.78 -37.53 -5.94
N VAL A 539 -8.67 -36.53 -5.90
CA VAL A 539 -10.11 -36.74 -6.05
C VAL A 539 -10.46 -36.57 -7.53
N SER A 540 -11.19 -37.55 -8.09
CA SER A 540 -11.66 -37.48 -9.47
C SER A 540 -12.83 -36.50 -9.59
N GLY A 541 -12.59 -35.37 -10.25
CA GLY A 541 -13.62 -34.40 -10.62
C GLY A 541 -14.41 -34.82 -11.88
N PRO A 542 -15.29 -33.92 -12.39
CA PRO A 542 -15.96 -34.11 -13.67
C PRO A 542 -14.95 -34.41 -14.79
N GLU A 543 -15.29 -35.35 -15.68
CA GLU A 543 -14.42 -35.80 -16.77
C GLU A 543 -13.04 -36.34 -16.34
N GLY A 544 -12.90 -36.76 -15.07
CA GLY A 544 -11.66 -37.32 -14.53
C GLY A 544 -10.60 -36.27 -14.18
N ILE A 545 -10.94 -34.98 -14.20
CA ILE A 545 -10.02 -33.89 -13.84
C ILE A 545 -9.50 -34.11 -12.41
N PRO A 546 -8.18 -34.07 -12.18
CA PRO A 546 -7.62 -34.26 -10.85
C PRO A 546 -7.88 -33.02 -9.97
N LEU A 547 -8.41 -33.26 -8.76
CA LEU A 547 -8.63 -32.24 -7.73
C LEU A 547 -7.79 -32.54 -6.47
N PRO A 548 -7.27 -31.50 -5.77
CA PRO A 548 -6.69 -31.67 -4.45
C PRO A 548 -7.73 -32.13 -3.43
N ARG A 549 -7.30 -32.83 -2.37
CA ARG A 549 -8.18 -33.18 -1.25
C ARG A 549 -8.47 -32.01 -0.33
N VAL A 550 -7.50 -31.11 -0.17
CA VAL A 550 -7.63 -29.92 0.68
C VAL A 550 -7.86 -28.69 -0.21
N HIS A 551 -8.96 -28.00 0.06
CA HIS A 551 -9.34 -26.76 -0.60
C HIS A 551 -9.74 -25.72 0.46
N TYR A 552 -9.51 -24.45 0.16
CA TYR A 552 -9.77 -23.32 1.05
C TYR A 552 -10.96 -22.52 0.54
N ALA A 553 -11.64 -21.78 1.42
CA ALA A 553 -12.79 -20.98 1.03
C ALA A 553 -12.40 -19.87 0.03
N VAL A 554 -13.31 -19.56 -0.90
CA VAL A 554 -13.06 -18.66 -2.05
C VAL A 554 -12.64 -17.26 -1.59
N GLU A 555 -13.19 -16.78 -0.48
CA GLU A 555 -12.85 -15.49 0.11
C GLU A 555 -11.36 -15.41 0.49
N TYR A 556 -10.81 -16.50 1.04
CA TYR A 556 -9.39 -16.60 1.42
C TYR A 556 -8.50 -16.84 0.20
N GLU A 557 -8.96 -17.63 -0.78
CA GLU A 557 -8.21 -17.84 -2.03
C GLU A 557 -8.02 -16.53 -2.82
N GLY A 558 -8.99 -15.62 -2.77
CA GLY A 558 -8.91 -14.29 -3.40
C GLY A 558 -7.93 -13.34 -2.71
N GLN A 559 -7.79 -13.45 -1.38
CA GLN A 559 -6.88 -12.62 -0.58
C GLN A 559 -5.44 -13.16 -0.57
N PHE A 560 -5.27 -14.48 -0.54
CA PHE A 560 -3.97 -15.15 -0.37
C PHE A 560 -3.67 -16.08 -1.55
N PRO A 561 -2.86 -15.63 -2.54
CA PRO A 561 -2.57 -16.39 -3.75
C PRO A 561 -2.02 -17.80 -3.54
N LEU A 562 -1.33 -18.08 -2.42
CA LEU A 562 -0.75 -19.39 -2.08
C LEU A 562 -1.80 -20.46 -1.75
N LEU A 563 -2.94 -20.04 -1.19
CA LEU A 563 -4.03 -20.96 -0.83
C LEU A 563 -4.83 -21.39 -2.05
N HIS A 564 -4.85 -20.54 -3.09
CA HIS A 564 -5.64 -20.76 -4.29
C HIS A 564 -5.27 -22.07 -5.01
N ARG A 565 -6.29 -22.87 -5.37
CA ARG A 565 -6.12 -24.14 -6.11
C ARG A 565 -5.25 -24.08 -7.37
N ARG A 566 -5.15 -22.90 -8.01
CA ARG A 566 -4.25 -22.65 -9.16
C ARG A 566 -2.78 -22.99 -8.87
N VAL A 567 -2.34 -22.77 -7.62
CA VAL A 567 -0.97 -23.11 -7.18
C VAL A 567 -0.76 -24.61 -7.17
N TRP A 568 -1.79 -25.39 -6.80
CA TRP A 568 -1.74 -26.84 -6.89
C TRP A 568 -1.57 -27.31 -8.34
N TYR A 569 -2.31 -26.73 -9.30
CA TYR A 569 -2.13 -27.06 -10.72
C TYR A 569 -0.76 -26.62 -11.27
N ALA A 570 -0.27 -25.44 -10.87
CA ALA A 570 1.07 -24.99 -11.23
C ALA A 570 2.14 -25.96 -10.71
N ALA A 571 2.00 -26.44 -9.48
CA ALA A 571 2.88 -27.44 -8.88
C ALA A 571 2.81 -28.79 -9.58
N LEU A 572 1.60 -29.26 -9.91
CA LEU A 572 1.40 -30.49 -10.69
C LEU A 572 2.14 -30.43 -12.02
N LEU A 573 1.93 -29.36 -12.80
CA LEU A 573 2.59 -29.20 -14.08
C LEU A 573 4.11 -29.11 -13.92
N GLY A 574 4.61 -28.30 -12.97
CA GLY A 574 6.05 -28.12 -12.77
C GLY A 574 6.76 -29.40 -12.33
N LEU A 575 6.20 -30.12 -11.35
CA LEU A 575 6.82 -31.35 -10.82
C LEU A 575 6.77 -32.50 -11.84
N SER A 576 5.68 -32.65 -12.58
CA SER A 576 5.49 -33.76 -13.53
C SER A 576 6.18 -33.53 -14.88
N GLU A 577 6.30 -32.28 -15.35
CA GLU A 577 7.04 -31.94 -16.57
C GLU A 577 8.55 -32.18 -16.42
N ALA A 578 9.10 -32.02 -15.22
CA ALA A 578 10.52 -32.24 -15.00
C ALA A 578 10.93 -33.74 -15.01
N LEU A 579 9.98 -34.66 -15.19
CA LEU A 579 10.21 -36.10 -15.38
C LEU A 579 10.26 -36.46 -16.87
N PRO A 580 11.08 -37.42 -17.30
CA PRO A 580 11.08 -37.92 -18.67
C PRO A 580 9.69 -38.35 -19.19
N PRO A 581 9.43 -38.23 -20.51
CA PRO A 581 8.21 -38.74 -21.13
C PRO A 581 8.00 -40.23 -20.85
N ASN A 582 6.74 -40.66 -20.72
CA ASN A 582 6.33 -42.04 -20.49
C ASN A 582 6.71 -42.65 -19.12
N GLU A 583 7.31 -41.88 -18.20
CA GLU A 583 7.38 -42.31 -16.80
C GLU A 583 5.98 -42.35 -16.17
N SER A 584 5.76 -43.23 -15.19
CA SER A 584 4.46 -43.45 -14.55
C SER A 584 3.91 -42.25 -13.78
N LEU A 585 4.70 -41.19 -13.57
CA LEU A 585 4.30 -39.94 -12.90
C LEU A 585 4.54 -38.71 -13.78
N SER A 586 4.91 -38.92 -15.05
CA SER A 586 5.09 -37.85 -16.05
C SER A 586 3.77 -37.15 -16.36
N ILE A 587 3.85 -35.94 -16.90
CA ILE A 587 2.66 -35.17 -17.29
C ILE A 587 1.76 -35.94 -18.28
N GLU A 588 2.33 -36.71 -19.19
CA GLU A 588 1.57 -37.56 -20.12
C GLU A 588 0.74 -38.61 -19.38
N SER A 589 1.31 -39.20 -18.32
CA SER A 589 0.61 -40.18 -17.50
C SER A 589 -0.53 -39.55 -16.68
N TRP A 590 -0.42 -38.27 -16.32
CA TRP A 590 -1.50 -37.51 -15.68
C TRP A 590 -2.62 -37.13 -16.65
N LEU A 591 -2.29 -36.94 -17.92
CA LEU A 591 -3.26 -36.61 -18.97
C LEU A 591 -3.91 -37.85 -19.59
N GLN A 592 -3.38 -39.05 -19.34
CA GLN A 592 -3.88 -40.29 -19.89
C GLN A 592 -5.34 -40.54 -19.47
N GLY A 593 -6.23 -40.67 -20.45
CA GLY A 593 -7.65 -40.92 -20.23
C GLY A 593 -8.50 -39.67 -20.01
N LEU A 594 -7.90 -38.48 -19.97
CA LEU A 594 -8.64 -37.21 -19.93
C LEU A 594 -9.19 -36.84 -21.31
N SER A 595 -10.34 -36.17 -21.33
CA SER A 595 -10.89 -35.55 -22.54
C SER A 595 -10.00 -34.38 -22.99
N ALA A 596 -10.08 -33.96 -24.26
CA ALA A 596 -9.39 -32.77 -24.74
C ALA A 596 -9.80 -31.50 -23.98
N TYR A 597 -11.06 -31.43 -23.54
CA TYR A 597 -11.57 -30.35 -22.69
C TYR A 597 -10.93 -30.38 -21.30
N ALA A 598 -10.88 -31.55 -20.65
CA ALA A 598 -10.24 -31.73 -19.35
C ALA A 598 -8.74 -31.42 -19.38
N THR A 599 -8.02 -31.86 -20.42
CA THR A 599 -6.61 -31.49 -20.64
C THR A 599 -6.44 -29.98 -20.77
N ARG A 600 -7.29 -29.33 -21.57
CA ARG A 600 -7.25 -27.87 -21.73
C ARG A 600 -7.55 -27.15 -20.43
N TRP A 601 -8.53 -27.62 -19.68
CA TRP A 601 -8.91 -27.06 -18.39
C TRP A 601 -7.74 -27.15 -17.40
N LEU A 602 -7.06 -28.29 -17.32
CA LEU A 602 -5.89 -28.48 -16.47
C LEU A 602 -4.78 -27.47 -16.80
N LEU A 603 -4.56 -27.17 -18.09
CA LEU A 603 -3.58 -26.15 -18.53
C LEU A 603 -4.06 -24.71 -18.30
N PHE A 604 -5.37 -24.49 -18.23
CA PHE A 604 -5.99 -23.19 -17.96
C PHE A 604 -5.88 -22.79 -16.48
N MET A 605 -6.10 -23.75 -15.58
CA MET A 605 -6.20 -23.51 -14.13
C MET A 605 -5.03 -22.78 -13.47
N PRO A 606 -3.75 -23.06 -13.79
CA PRO A 606 -2.61 -22.35 -13.20
C PRO A 606 -2.66 -20.84 -13.42
N THR A 607 -3.28 -20.41 -14.52
CA THR A 607 -3.35 -19.01 -14.96
C THR A 607 -4.76 -18.41 -14.89
N GLN A 608 -5.75 -19.17 -14.41
CA GLN A 608 -7.12 -18.68 -14.28
C GLN A 608 -7.18 -17.47 -13.33
N ARG A 609 -7.99 -16.48 -13.70
CA ARG A 609 -8.35 -15.33 -12.87
C ARG A 609 -9.87 -15.18 -12.81
N SER A 610 -10.41 -14.92 -11.63
CA SER A 610 -11.72 -14.26 -11.48
C SER A 610 -11.55 -12.74 -11.42
N SER A 611 -12.63 -11.99 -11.67
CA SER A 611 -12.63 -10.52 -11.60
C SER A 611 -12.35 -9.98 -10.20
N THR A 612 -12.47 -10.82 -9.17
CA THR A 612 -12.25 -10.49 -7.76
C THR A 612 -10.88 -10.90 -7.23
N GLU A 613 -10.07 -11.63 -8.02
CA GLU A 613 -8.76 -12.11 -7.60
C GLU A 613 -7.63 -11.12 -7.88
N GLY A 614 -6.67 -11.02 -6.95
CA GLY A 614 -5.42 -10.31 -7.18
C GLY A 614 -4.56 -10.92 -8.29
N LYS A 615 -3.79 -10.09 -9.00
CA LYS A 615 -2.83 -10.54 -10.02
C LYS A 615 -1.85 -11.56 -9.41
N MET A 616 -1.60 -12.66 -10.13
CA MET A 616 -0.54 -13.60 -9.73
C MET A 616 0.79 -12.84 -9.67
N PRO A 617 1.60 -13.03 -8.61
CA PRO A 617 2.92 -12.40 -8.54
C PRO A 617 3.75 -12.70 -9.80
N GLN A 618 4.37 -11.66 -10.38
CA GLN A 618 5.17 -11.80 -11.61
C GLN A 618 6.29 -12.85 -11.46
N GLN A 619 6.85 -12.98 -10.26
CA GLN A 619 7.83 -14.00 -9.89
C GLN A 619 7.37 -15.45 -10.16
N TRP A 620 6.06 -15.72 -10.17
CA TRP A 620 5.51 -17.04 -10.47
C TRP A 620 4.97 -17.13 -11.89
N LEU A 621 4.40 -16.03 -12.41
CA LEU A 621 3.80 -16.02 -13.73
C LEU A 621 4.85 -16.28 -14.83
N MET A 622 6.00 -15.60 -14.81
CA MET A 622 7.02 -15.76 -15.87
C MET A 622 7.56 -17.21 -15.96
N PRO A 623 7.99 -17.86 -14.87
CA PRO A 623 8.39 -19.27 -14.94
C PRO A 623 7.26 -20.22 -15.36
N LEU A 624 6.02 -19.93 -14.96
CA LEU A 624 4.86 -20.69 -15.36
C LEU A 624 4.62 -20.59 -16.88
N LEU A 625 4.69 -19.39 -17.48
CA LEU A 625 4.63 -19.23 -18.93
C LEU A 625 5.74 -20.02 -19.65
N LEU A 626 6.96 -20.03 -19.11
CA LEU A 626 8.09 -20.80 -19.69
C LEU A 626 7.84 -22.31 -19.61
N LEU A 627 7.22 -22.77 -18.53
CA LEU A 627 6.74 -24.15 -18.42
C LEU A 627 5.69 -24.44 -19.50
N GLY A 628 4.76 -23.52 -19.76
CA GLY A 628 3.80 -23.64 -20.86
C GLY A 628 4.44 -23.87 -22.22
N GLY A 629 5.54 -23.18 -22.52
CA GLY A 629 6.31 -23.39 -23.75
C GLY A 629 6.91 -24.79 -23.86
N ARG A 630 7.54 -25.28 -22.78
CA ARG A 630 8.07 -26.66 -22.73
C ARG A 630 6.98 -27.73 -22.82
N LEU A 631 5.83 -27.47 -22.20
CA LEU A 631 4.66 -28.34 -22.32
C LEU A 631 4.14 -28.38 -23.75
N LEU A 632 4.19 -27.28 -24.49
CA LEU A 632 3.80 -27.25 -25.90
C LEU A 632 4.79 -28.02 -26.80
N ASP A 633 6.08 -28.03 -26.48
CA ASP A 633 7.07 -28.88 -27.16
C ASP A 633 6.81 -30.38 -26.93
N ARG A 634 6.33 -30.71 -25.73
CA ARG A 634 6.23 -32.08 -25.25
C ARG A 634 4.88 -32.73 -25.54
N LEU A 635 3.80 -31.97 -25.38
CA LEU A 635 2.44 -32.45 -25.52
C LEU A 635 1.92 -32.11 -26.92
N ALA A 636 1.41 -33.11 -27.64
CA ALA A 636 0.69 -32.92 -28.90
C ALA A 636 -0.69 -32.29 -28.66
N LEU A 637 -0.73 -31.05 -28.16
CA LEU A 637 -1.95 -30.35 -27.82
C LEU A 637 -2.69 -29.91 -29.09
N PRO A 638 -4.00 -30.19 -29.22
CA PRO A 638 -4.75 -29.76 -30.39
C PRO A 638 -4.70 -28.23 -30.54
N THR A 639 -4.48 -27.78 -31.78
CA THR A 639 -4.64 -26.39 -32.18
C THR A 639 -6.10 -26.01 -32.02
N SER A 640 -6.41 -25.36 -30.90
CA SER A 640 -7.76 -24.92 -30.55
C SER A 640 -8.00 -23.51 -31.07
N HIS A 641 -9.27 -23.11 -31.21
CA HIS A 641 -9.62 -21.74 -31.56
C HIS A 641 -9.03 -20.76 -30.52
N PRO A 642 -8.33 -19.70 -30.96
CA PRO A 642 -7.52 -18.85 -30.08
C PRO A 642 -8.24 -18.18 -28.91
N ALA A 643 -9.51 -17.81 -29.08
CA ALA A 643 -10.31 -17.08 -28.08
C ALA A 643 -10.58 -17.84 -26.76
N SER A 644 -10.13 -19.08 -26.63
CA SER A 644 -10.28 -19.89 -25.41
C SER A 644 -8.96 -20.51 -24.94
N GLU A 645 -7.83 -20.08 -25.51
CA GLU A 645 -6.53 -20.68 -25.24
C GLU A 645 -6.02 -20.36 -23.82
N PRO A 646 -5.52 -21.37 -23.06
CA PRO A 646 -4.87 -21.13 -21.78
C PRO A 646 -3.76 -20.08 -21.89
N LEU A 647 -3.81 -19.05 -21.05
CA LEU A 647 -2.77 -18.00 -20.98
C LEU A 647 -1.37 -18.60 -20.86
N LEU A 648 -1.25 -19.72 -20.15
CA LEU A 648 -0.05 -20.54 -20.02
C LEU A 648 0.68 -20.82 -21.36
N LEU A 649 -0.06 -21.08 -22.44
CA LEU A 649 0.48 -21.51 -23.73
C LEU A 649 0.65 -20.36 -24.74
N GLN A 650 -0.02 -19.23 -24.49
CA GLN A 650 -0.13 -18.14 -25.47
C GLN A 650 1.22 -17.54 -25.89
N PRO A 651 2.22 -17.30 -24.99
CA PRO A 651 3.50 -16.73 -25.40
C PRO A 651 4.25 -17.60 -26.41
N GLU A 652 4.42 -18.89 -26.11
CA GLU A 652 5.12 -19.81 -27.01
C GLU A 652 4.38 -19.99 -28.34
N ARG A 653 3.04 -20.07 -28.31
CA ARG A 653 2.26 -20.13 -29.56
C ARG A 653 2.41 -18.87 -30.39
N LEU A 654 2.42 -17.70 -29.75
CA LEU A 654 2.68 -16.44 -30.45
C LEU A 654 4.06 -16.45 -31.08
N LEU A 655 5.12 -16.83 -30.35
CA LEU A 655 6.47 -16.90 -30.91
C LEU A 655 6.52 -17.85 -32.11
N ARG A 656 6.03 -19.09 -31.99
CA ARG A 656 5.99 -20.05 -33.10
C ARG A 656 5.15 -19.56 -34.28
N PHE A 657 4.07 -18.85 -33.99
CA PHE A 657 3.23 -18.25 -35.02
C PHE A 657 3.99 -17.15 -35.77
N LEU A 658 4.70 -16.28 -35.06
CA LEU A 658 5.54 -15.23 -35.65
C LEU A 658 6.80 -15.80 -36.34
N GLN A 659 7.24 -17.01 -36.01
CA GLN A 659 8.35 -17.70 -36.70
C GLN A 659 7.95 -18.21 -38.09
N ARG A 660 6.65 -18.43 -38.39
CA ARG A 660 6.18 -18.92 -39.71
C ARG A 660 6.57 -17.96 -40.83
N GLU A 661 6.95 -18.47 -42.00
CA GLU A 661 7.36 -17.62 -43.14
C GLU A 661 6.31 -16.55 -43.49
N SER A 662 5.03 -16.91 -43.44
CA SER A 662 3.90 -16.00 -43.64
C SER A 662 2.85 -16.17 -42.56
N PHE A 663 2.26 -15.06 -42.11
CA PHE A 663 1.10 -15.08 -41.20
C PHE A 663 0.16 -13.88 -41.44
N SER A 664 -1.09 -13.99 -40.97
CA SER A 664 -2.05 -12.89 -41.01
C SER A 664 -2.26 -12.25 -39.64
N LEU A 665 -2.25 -10.92 -39.55
CA LEU A 665 -2.58 -10.18 -38.33
C LEU A 665 -4.02 -10.40 -37.88
N SER A 666 -4.92 -10.78 -38.80
CA SER A 666 -6.29 -11.16 -38.44
C SER A 666 -6.31 -12.40 -37.55
N GLU A 667 -5.32 -13.29 -37.65
CA GLU A 667 -5.21 -14.49 -36.81
C GLU A 667 -4.70 -14.16 -35.40
N LEU A 668 -4.11 -12.99 -35.19
CA LEU A 668 -3.76 -12.48 -33.85
C LEU A 668 -4.96 -11.79 -33.17
N LYS A 669 -5.99 -11.40 -33.94
CA LYS A 669 -7.16 -10.69 -33.42
C LYS A 669 -8.04 -11.62 -32.58
N GLY A 670 -8.19 -11.30 -31.30
CA GLY A 670 -8.98 -12.09 -30.35
C GLY A 670 -8.31 -13.39 -29.88
N SER A 671 -7.04 -13.57 -30.25
CA SER A 671 -6.27 -14.79 -30.02
C SER A 671 -5.36 -14.73 -28.81
N ILE A 672 -5.03 -13.50 -28.40
CA ILE A 672 -4.01 -13.21 -27.40
C ILE A 672 -4.60 -12.26 -26.38
N TRP A 673 -4.36 -12.56 -25.12
CA TRP A 673 -4.79 -11.75 -24.00
C TRP A 673 -3.75 -10.67 -23.75
N TRP A 674 -3.71 -9.67 -24.62
CA TRP A 674 -2.67 -8.62 -24.62
C TRP A 674 -2.55 -7.87 -23.28
N HIS A 675 -3.64 -7.70 -22.55
CA HIS A 675 -3.64 -7.07 -21.23
C HIS A 675 -3.01 -7.92 -20.12
N GLU A 676 -2.85 -9.23 -20.35
CA GLU A 676 -2.20 -10.16 -19.42
C GLU A 676 -0.74 -10.44 -19.77
N LEU A 677 -0.39 -10.34 -21.05
CA LEU A 677 0.95 -10.64 -21.58
C LEU A 677 1.80 -9.40 -21.84
N ASP A 678 1.18 -8.22 -21.81
CA ASP A 678 1.73 -6.88 -21.97
C ASP A 678 3.26 -6.78 -22.08
N VAL A 679 3.95 -6.49 -20.98
CA VAL A 679 5.39 -6.30 -20.89
C VAL A 679 6.15 -7.61 -20.69
N LEU A 680 5.44 -8.74 -20.58
CA LEU A 680 6.03 -10.05 -20.33
C LEU A 680 6.58 -10.69 -21.61
N LEU A 681 6.03 -10.38 -22.79
CA LEU A 681 6.46 -11.02 -24.05
C LEU A 681 7.94 -10.80 -24.40
N PRO A 682 8.51 -9.58 -24.30
CA PRO A 682 9.94 -9.39 -24.55
C PRO A 682 10.83 -10.17 -23.57
N GLU A 683 10.50 -10.15 -22.28
CA GLU A 683 11.23 -10.92 -21.26
C GLU A 683 11.11 -12.43 -21.53
N TYR A 684 9.93 -12.90 -21.96
CA TYR A 684 9.69 -14.29 -22.31
C TYR A 684 10.59 -14.75 -23.47
N ALA A 685 10.62 -13.98 -24.58
CA ALA A 685 11.47 -14.26 -25.74
C ALA A 685 12.95 -14.30 -25.33
N GLN A 686 13.39 -13.31 -24.55
CA GLN A 686 14.76 -13.25 -24.04
C GLN A 686 15.13 -14.49 -23.22
N ARG A 687 14.24 -14.96 -22.34
CA ARG A 687 14.46 -16.18 -21.54
C ARG A 687 14.43 -17.47 -22.37
N ARG A 688 13.83 -17.45 -23.57
CA ARG A 688 13.92 -18.53 -24.57
C ARG A 688 15.20 -18.47 -25.41
N GLY A 689 16.03 -17.45 -25.20
CA GLY A 689 17.24 -17.22 -25.98
C GLY A 689 16.98 -16.57 -27.33
N GLU A 690 15.83 -15.91 -27.48
CA GLU A 690 15.41 -15.23 -28.70
C GLU A 690 15.36 -13.72 -28.47
N ASP A 691 15.56 -12.94 -29.53
CA ASP A 691 15.35 -11.49 -29.49
C ASP A 691 13.90 -11.17 -29.85
N TRP A 692 13.30 -10.20 -29.17
CA TRP A 692 11.94 -9.74 -29.47
C TRP A 692 11.89 -8.82 -30.69
N ASP A 693 12.98 -8.10 -31.01
CA ASP A 693 13.03 -7.15 -32.13
C ASP A 693 12.57 -7.77 -33.47
N PRO A 694 13.09 -8.92 -33.91
CA PRO A 694 12.68 -9.54 -35.18
C PRO A 694 11.17 -9.84 -35.22
N TYR A 695 10.57 -10.22 -34.10
CA TYR A 695 9.15 -10.52 -34.00
C TYR A 695 8.29 -9.26 -34.12
N ALA A 696 8.65 -8.20 -33.39
CA ALA A 696 7.96 -6.92 -33.48
C ALA A 696 8.05 -6.32 -34.89
N ARG A 697 9.23 -6.34 -35.52
CA ARG A 697 9.41 -5.89 -36.91
C ARG A 697 8.57 -6.69 -37.89
N LYS A 698 8.52 -8.00 -37.73
CA LYS A 698 7.72 -8.86 -38.61
C LYS A 698 6.22 -8.58 -38.51
N VAL A 699 5.73 -8.21 -37.33
CA VAL A 699 4.35 -7.71 -37.15
C VAL A 699 4.12 -6.41 -37.94
N TRP A 700 5.08 -5.47 -37.90
CA TRP A 700 5.03 -4.26 -38.71
C TRP A 700 5.11 -4.55 -40.21
N ASP A 701 5.97 -5.45 -40.64
CA ASP A 701 6.11 -5.85 -42.05
C ASP A 701 4.83 -6.52 -42.56
N ALA A 702 4.22 -7.39 -41.76
CA ALA A 702 2.94 -8.02 -42.09
C ALA A 702 1.82 -6.98 -42.24
N TRP A 703 1.81 -5.94 -41.40
CA TRP A 703 0.88 -4.82 -41.55
C TRP A 703 1.17 -4.06 -42.85
N LEU A 704 2.42 -3.66 -43.06
CA LEU A 704 2.90 -2.91 -44.22
C LEU A 704 2.59 -3.60 -45.56
N ALA A 705 2.56 -4.93 -45.59
CA ALA A 705 2.20 -5.74 -46.77
C ALA A 705 0.72 -5.61 -47.22
N GLY A 706 -0.09 -4.79 -46.54
CA GLY A 706 -1.42 -4.38 -47.02
C GLY A 706 -2.59 -4.79 -46.13
N GLN A 707 -2.32 -5.26 -44.91
CA GLN A 707 -3.37 -5.65 -43.96
C GLN A 707 -4.00 -4.42 -43.29
N THR A 708 -5.20 -4.59 -42.73
CA THR A 708 -5.87 -3.54 -41.94
C THR A 708 -5.12 -3.28 -40.64
N PHE A 709 -5.09 -2.02 -40.18
CA PHE A 709 -4.44 -1.66 -38.92
C PHE A 709 -5.14 -2.39 -37.75
N PRO A 710 -4.45 -3.30 -37.04
CA PRO A 710 -5.08 -4.07 -35.98
C PRO A 710 -5.19 -3.26 -34.68
N GLU A 711 -6.23 -3.55 -33.91
CA GLU A 711 -6.54 -2.85 -32.65
C GLU A 711 -5.43 -2.99 -31.60
N PHE A 712 -4.74 -4.14 -31.54
CA PHE A 712 -3.64 -4.37 -30.59
C PHE A 712 -2.37 -3.55 -30.90
N LEU A 713 -2.27 -2.93 -32.09
CA LEU A 713 -1.20 -1.98 -32.40
C LEU A 713 -1.61 -0.53 -32.05
N ASN A 714 -2.77 -0.31 -31.44
CA ASN A 714 -3.17 1.04 -31.02
C ASN A 714 -2.18 1.60 -29.98
N PRO A 715 -1.57 2.79 -30.20
CA PRO A 715 -0.58 3.38 -29.30
C PRO A 715 -1.13 3.71 -27.90
N ASP A 716 -2.45 3.75 -27.76
CA ASP A 716 -3.18 4.01 -26.52
C ASP A 716 -3.18 2.78 -25.58
N GLU A 717 -2.90 1.60 -26.11
CA GLU A 717 -2.93 0.35 -25.35
C GLU A 717 -1.74 0.23 -24.39
N ALA A 718 -1.97 -0.41 -23.24
CA ALA A 718 -0.92 -0.62 -22.22
C ALA A 718 0.28 -1.43 -22.75
N HIS A 719 0.05 -2.30 -23.72
CA HIS A 719 1.07 -3.17 -24.33
C HIS A 719 1.73 -2.54 -25.56
N ALA A 720 1.35 -1.32 -25.98
CA ALA A 720 1.83 -0.74 -27.23
C ALA A 720 3.36 -0.66 -27.34
N SER A 721 4.06 -0.41 -26.22
CA SER A 721 5.52 -0.24 -26.22
C SER A 721 6.26 -1.45 -26.79
N ILE A 722 5.77 -2.68 -26.58
CA ILE A 722 6.45 -3.89 -27.08
C ILE A 722 6.52 -3.94 -28.61
N PHE A 723 5.65 -3.22 -29.32
CA PHE A 723 5.68 -3.13 -30.78
C PHE A 723 6.24 -1.78 -31.24
N TRP A 724 5.80 -0.69 -30.62
CA TRP A 724 6.12 0.66 -31.06
C TRP A 724 7.58 1.07 -30.81
N ASP A 725 8.27 0.44 -29.84
CA ASP A 725 9.72 0.65 -29.65
C ASP A 725 10.55 0.14 -30.84
N PHE A 726 9.95 -0.71 -31.68
CA PHE A 726 10.55 -1.31 -32.89
C PHE A 726 9.84 -0.87 -34.17
N LEU A 727 9.09 0.23 -34.12
CA LEU A 727 8.41 0.82 -35.28
C LEU A 727 9.43 1.09 -36.41
N PRO A 728 9.23 0.61 -37.65
CA PRO A 728 10.11 0.96 -38.76
C PRO A 728 9.73 2.31 -39.38
N PRO A 729 10.68 3.05 -40.01
CA PRO A 729 10.38 4.32 -40.66
C PRO A 729 9.30 4.21 -41.76
N SER A 730 9.27 3.10 -42.50
CA SER A 730 8.23 2.81 -43.51
C SER A 730 6.83 2.72 -42.92
N ALA A 731 6.69 2.25 -41.68
CA ALA A 731 5.41 2.23 -40.98
C ALA A 731 4.92 3.65 -40.69
N VAL A 732 5.82 4.56 -40.31
CA VAL A 732 5.49 5.99 -40.13
C VAL A 732 5.01 6.61 -41.44
N GLN A 733 5.64 6.32 -42.57
CA GLN A 733 5.23 6.82 -43.89
C GLN A 733 3.80 6.36 -44.24
N ARG A 734 3.48 5.08 -44.02
CA ARG A 734 2.14 4.55 -44.26
C ARG A 734 1.11 5.13 -43.27
N LEU A 735 1.46 5.20 -41.99
CA LEU A 735 0.61 5.80 -40.96
C LEU A 735 0.28 7.25 -41.30
N ALA A 736 1.27 8.04 -41.71
CA ALA A 736 1.09 9.44 -42.11
C ALA A 736 0.20 9.58 -43.36
N SER A 737 0.41 8.75 -44.38
CA SER A 737 -0.27 8.90 -45.68
C SER A 737 -1.67 8.30 -45.75
N LYS A 738 -1.91 7.12 -45.16
CA LYS A 738 -3.15 6.33 -45.34
C LYS A 738 -3.95 6.12 -44.06
N ASP A 739 -3.28 6.03 -42.93
CA ASP A 739 -3.85 5.57 -41.66
C ASP A 739 -3.70 6.64 -40.55
N SER A 740 -3.73 7.92 -40.95
CA SER A 740 -3.33 9.05 -40.11
C SER A 740 -4.10 9.11 -38.81
N ARG A 741 -5.38 8.72 -38.79
CA ARG A 741 -6.20 8.63 -37.57
C ARG A 741 -5.53 7.90 -36.39
N HIS A 742 -4.64 6.93 -36.66
CA HIS A 742 -3.92 6.17 -35.63
C HIS A 742 -2.68 6.90 -35.07
N LEU A 743 -2.14 7.89 -35.79
CA LEU A 743 -1.20 8.88 -35.26
C LEU A 743 -1.90 10.01 -34.50
N LEU A 744 -3.21 10.17 -34.74
CA LEU A 744 -4.04 11.32 -34.36
C LEU A 744 -5.01 11.03 -33.20
N GLY A 745 -4.97 9.82 -32.64
CA GLY A 745 -5.76 9.40 -31.48
C GLY A 745 -5.35 10.09 -30.18
N ALA A 746 -6.11 9.86 -29.10
CA ALA A 746 -5.99 10.58 -27.83
C ALA A 746 -4.70 10.29 -27.03
N SER A 747 -3.80 9.39 -27.48
CA SER A 747 -2.49 9.18 -26.83
C SER A 747 -1.34 9.24 -27.82
N ASP A 748 -0.43 10.16 -27.50
CA ASP A 748 1.02 10.15 -27.60
C ASP A 748 1.80 9.10 -28.44
N ALA A 749 1.37 8.75 -29.65
CA ALA A 749 2.12 7.87 -30.57
C ALA A 749 3.56 8.39 -30.84
N CYS A 750 3.70 9.71 -30.82
CA CYS A 750 4.96 10.43 -31.03
C CYS A 750 6.02 10.11 -29.97
N ARG A 751 5.64 9.61 -28.79
CA ARG A 751 6.61 9.22 -27.74
C ARG A 751 7.57 8.11 -28.19
N PHE A 752 7.16 7.33 -29.19
CA PHE A 752 7.96 6.25 -29.77
C PHE A 752 8.80 6.71 -30.97
N PHE A 753 8.67 7.97 -31.41
CA PHE A 753 9.38 8.45 -32.59
C PHE A 753 10.84 8.75 -32.26
N ARG A 754 11.74 8.10 -32.99
CA ARG A 754 13.18 8.36 -33.01
C ARG A 754 13.50 9.32 -34.15
N ASN A 755 14.76 9.75 -34.26
CA ASN A 755 15.21 10.69 -35.29
C ASN A 755 14.82 10.24 -36.72
N GLU A 756 15.04 8.97 -37.03
CA GLU A 756 14.66 8.35 -38.32
C GLU A 756 13.14 8.34 -38.58
N HIS A 757 12.31 8.24 -37.53
CA HIS A 757 10.85 8.28 -37.64
C HIS A 757 10.36 9.68 -38.00
N TRP A 758 10.94 10.71 -37.38
CA TRP A 758 10.65 12.10 -37.71
C TRP A 758 11.09 12.44 -39.15
N GLY A 759 12.25 11.95 -39.58
CA GLY A 759 12.71 12.13 -40.96
C GLY A 759 11.74 11.50 -41.97
N ALA A 760 11.28 10.26 -41.73
CA ALA A 760 10.31 9.58 -42.58
C ALA A 760 8.95 10.27 -42.61
N PHE A 761 8.51 10.80 -41.47
CA PHE A 761 7.30 11.61 -41.37
C PHE A 761 7.41 12.91 -42.19
N VAL A 762 8.50 13.66 -42.06
CA VAL A 762 8.73 14.89 -42.84
C VAL A 762 8.77 14.62 -44.34
N GLN A 763 9.44 13.54 -44.77
CA GLN A 763 9.46 13.14 -46.18
C GLN A 763 8.06 12.84 -46.72
N THR A 764 7.22 12.17 -45.93
CA THR A 764 5.84 11.85 -46.33
C THR A 764 4.97 13.10 -46.38
N TRP A 765 5.10 13.97 -45.37
CA TRP A 765 4.42 15.26 -45.35
C TRP A 765 4.80 16.12 -46.56
N ALA A 766 6.08 16.14 -46.93
CA ALA A 766 6.56 16.85 -48.11
C ALA A 766 5.96 16.29 -49.42
N ALA A 767 5.86 14.97 -49.55
CA ALA A 767 5.42 14.28 -50.77
C ALA A 767 3.90 14.22 -50.99
N GLN A 768 3.08 14.61 -50.00
CA GLN A 768 1.63 14.48 -50.09
C GLN A 768 0.98 15.78 -50.59
N ASP A 769 0.30 15.72 -51.75
CA ASP A 769 -0.36 16.90 -52.36
C ASP A 769 -1.66 17.29 -51.63
N ASP A 770 -2.28 16.35 -50.93
CA ASP A 770 -3.48 16.62 -50.13
C ASP A 770 -3.11 17.41 -48.88
N SER A 771 -3.75 18.56 -48.73
CA SER A 771 -3.73 19.42 -47.54
C SER A 771 -4.19 18.70 -46.26
N TRP A 772 -3.36 18.77 -45.20
CA TRP A 772 -3.54 18.08 -43.92
C TRP A 772 -4.51 18.86 -42.99
N TRP A 773 -5.78 19.00 -43.37
CA TRP A 773 -6.74 19.91 -42.69
C TRP A 773 -7.23 19.48 -41.30
N SER A 774 -6.79 18.35 -40.73
CA SER A 774 -7.34 17.92 -39.44
C SER A 774 -6.67 18.61 -38.25
N THR A 775 -7.48 19.22 -37.38
CA THR A 775 -7.10 19.77 -36.06
C THR A 775 -6.34 18.77 -35.18
N SER A 776 -6.42 17.48 -35.51
CA SER A 776 -5.85 16.37 -34.76
C SER A 776 -4.31 16.26 -34.82
N LEU A 777 -3.66 16.95 -35.77
CA LEU A 777 -2.20 16.92 -35.96
C LEU A 777 -1.43 17.87 -35.02
N GLN A 778 -2.12 18.73 -34.26
CA GLN A 778 -1.49 19.69 -33.36
C GLN A 778 -0.55 19.03 -32.34
N ALA A 779 -0.85 17.81 -31.89
CA ALA A 779 -0.01 17.06 -30.97
C ALA A 779 1.36 16.68 -31.56
N LEU A 780 1.42 16.40 -32.87
CA LEU A 780 2.67 16.09 -33.59
C LEU A 780 3.56 17.33 -33.69
N TRP A 781 2.98 18.48 -34.05
CA TRP A 781 3.72 19.75 -34.18
C TRP A 781 4.29 20.25 -32.86
N LYS A 782 3.63 19.94 -31.74
CA LYS A 782 4.14 20.21 -30.40
C LYS A 782 5.38 19.40 -30.02
N ARG A 783 5.68 18.30 -30.73
CA ARG A 783 6.74 17.35 -30.35
C ARG A 783 7.84 17.17 -31.39
N ILE A 784 7.60 17.48 -32.66
CA ILE A 784 8.60 17.38 -33.73
C ILE A 784 9.93 18.07 -33.34
N PRO A 785 11.10 17.43 -33.46
CA PRO A 785 12.37 18.07 -33.11
C PRO A 785 12.73 19.21 -34.09
N GLU A 786 13.53 20.17 -33.62
CA GLU A 786 13.93 21.36 -34.38
C GLU A 786 14.57 21.03 -35.73
N GLU A 787 15.48 20.06 -35.76
CA GLU A 787 16.19 19.67 -36.99
C GLU A 787 15.23 19.25 -38.13
N HIS A 788 14.14 18.57 -37.77
CA HIS A 788 13.12 18.10 -38.72
C HIS A 788 12.19 19.22 -39.15
N VAL A 789 11.96 20.22 -38.29
CA VAL A 789 11.24 21.44 -38.66
C VAL A 789 12.02 22.23 -39.71
N ARG A 790 13.34 22.40 -39.52
CA ARG A 790 14.21 23.04 -40.52
C ARG A 790 14.16 22.31 -41.86
N GLN A 791 14.30 20.99 -41.82
CA GLN A 791 14.20 20.15 -43.01
C GLN A 791 12.84 20.31 -43.71
N ALA A 792 11.73 20.34 -42.95
CA ALA A 792 10.40 20.55 -43.49
C ALA A 792 10.27 21.91 -44.19
N ILE A 793 10.77 22.99 -43.57
CA ILE A 793 10.73 24.35 -44.15
C ILE A 793 11.51 24.41 -45.47
N GLN A 794 12.68 23.78 -45.53
CA GLN A 794 13.49 23.69 -46.75
C GLN A 794 12.78 22.90 -47.86
N MET A 795 11.96 21.91 -47.49
CA MET A 795 11.08 21.16 -48.41
C MET A 795 9.80 21.92 -48.78
N GLY A 796 9.58 23.13 -48.26
CA GLY A 796 8.39 23.96 -48.54
C GLY A 796 7.19 23.66 -47.64
N ARG A 797 7.40 22.99 -46.49
CA ARG A 797 6.37 22.68 -45.49
C ARG A 797 6.57 23.48 -44.20
N PRO A 798 5.51 23.87 -43.48
CA PRO A 798 4.10 23.74 -43.85
C PRO A 798 3.73 24.52 -45.13
N ASP A 799 2.86 23.98 -45.98
CA ASP A 799 2.50 24.64 -47.26
C ASP A 799 1.51 25.80 -47.07
N ASP A 800 1.03 26.42 -48.15
CA ASP A 800 0.09 27.55 -48.07
C ASP A 800 -1.24 27.22 -47.35
N ASN A 801 -1.67 25.95 -47.36
CA ASN A 801 -2.92 25.52 -46.75
C ASN A 801 -2.74 25.08 -45.27
N ASP A 802 -1.51 24.77 -44.85
CA ASP A 802 -1.19 24.26 -43.51
C ASP A 802 -1.11 25.36 -42.40
N HIS A 803 -2.16 26.19 -42.28
CA HIS A 803 -2.19 27.31 -41.32
C HIS A 803 -2.01 26.88 -39.85
N ALA A 804 -2.61 25.75 -39.44
CA ALA A 804 -2.55 25.26 -38.07
C ALA A 804 -1.14 24.83 -37.67
N ALA A 805 -0.43 24.12 -38.57
CA ALA A 805 0.94 23.69 -38.35
C ALA A 805 1.88 24.89 -38.24
N ARG A 806 1.78 25.87 -39.18
CA ARG A 806 2.58 27.10 -39.08
C ARG A 806 2.37 27.83 -37.77
N LYS A 807 1.11 27.99 -37.33
CA LYS A 807 0.80 28.72 -36.09
C LYS A 807 1.44 28.04 -34.88
N GLU A 808 1.31 26.71 -34.76
CA GLU A 808 1.88 25.96 -33.65
C GLU A 808 3.42 26.00 -33.66
N LEU A 809 4.03 25.86 -34.84
CA LEU A 809 5.49 25.90 -34.97
C LEU A 809 6.05 27.30 -34.71
N TRP A 810 5.40 28.38 -35.16
CA TRP A 810 5.77 29.76 -34.81
C TRP A 810 5.68 30.01 -33.31
N GLN A 811 4.69 29.45 -32.64
CA GLN A 811 4.56 29.57 -31.19
C GLN A 811 5.68 28.84 -30.45
N ARG A 812 6.13 27.68 -30.97
CA ARG A 812 7.13 26.84 -30.31
C ARG A 812 8.58 27.21 -30.66
N MET A 813 8.85 27.58 -31.91
CA MET A 813 10.20 27.75 -32.48
C MET A 813 10.30 28.99 -33.40
N PRO A 814 10.01 30.21 -32.90
CA PRO A 814 10.01 31.40 -33.74
C PRO A 814 11.38 31.74 -34.33
N GLU A 815 12.46 31.47 -33.60
CA GLU A 815 13.83 31.75 -34.04
C GLU A 815 14.23 30.88 -35.24
N VAL A 816 13.88 29.58 -35.20
CA VAL A 816 14.09 28.62 -36.29
C VAL A 816 13.38 29.08 -37.56
N PHE A 817 12.12 29.52 -37.43
CA PHE A 817 11.37 30.06 -38.55
C PHE A 817 12.03 31.31 -39.12
N CYS A 818 12.47 32.26 -38.27
CA CYS A 818 13.16 33.45 -38.75
C CYS A 818 14.44 33.07 -39.51
N GLU A 819 15.28 32.20 -38.96
CA GLU A 819 16.53 31.78 -39.61
C GLU A 819 16.31 31.08 -40.96
N GLU A 820 15.36 30.14 -41.04
CA GLU A 820 15.08 29.44 -42.30
C GLU A 820 14.40 30.36 -43.32
N ILE A 821 13.52 31.28 -42.89
CA ILE A 821 12.93 32.29 -43.79
C ILE A 821 14.03 33.22 -44.33
N ASP A 822 14.95 33.66 -43.48
CA ASP A 822 16.09 34.46 -43.87
C ASP A 822 16.92 33.70 -44.92
N ALA A 823 17.23 32.42 -44.68
CA ALA A 823 17.94 31.56 -45.61
C ALA A 823 17.20 31.42 -46.96
N LEU A 824 15.88 31.21 -46.94
CA LEU A 824 15.04 31.12 -48.14
C LEU A 824 15.08 32.42 -48.96
N PHE A 825 15.03 33.59 -48.31
CA PHE A 825 15.15 34.88 -48.99
C PHE A 825 16.53 35.08 -49.62
N HIS A 826 17.61 34.72 -48.91
CA HIS A 826 18.97 34.81 -49.47
C HIS A 826 19.18 33.84 -50.65
N GLN A 827 18.51 32.68 -50.64
CA GLN A 827 18.53 31.72 -51.75
C GLN A 827 17.58 32.11 -52.91
N GLY A 828 16.82 33.20 -52.78
CA GLY A 828 15.88 33.65 -53.81
C GLY A 828 14.55 32.88 -53.85
N GLN A 829 14.28 32.01 -52.86
CA GLN A 829 13.04 31.23 -52.74
C GLN A 829 11.95 32.06 -52.05
N TRP A 830 11.59 33.19 -52.64
CA TRP A 830 10.72 34.19 -52.03
C TRP A 830 9.33 33.67 -51.66
N ASP A 831 8.67 32.95 -52.55
CA ASP A 831 7.31 32.46 -52.31
C ASP A 831 7.26 31.54 -51.10
N ARG A 832 8.25 30.66 -50.94
CA ARG A 832 8.34 29.75 -49.78
C ARG A 832 8.59 30.52 -48.48
N GLY A 833 9.53 31.47 -48.49
CA GLY A 833 9.80 32.31 -47.32
C GLY A 833 8.56 33.12 -46.88
N LEU A 834 7.83 33.67 -47.86
CA LEU A 834 6.60 34.43 -47.60
C LEU A 834 5.46 33.54 -47.10
N ILE A 835 5.30 32.31 -47.62
CA ILE A 835 4.33 31.33 -47.13
C ILE A 835 4.56 31.03 -45.64
N GLN A 836 5.81 30.87 -45.20
CA GLN A 836 6.12 30.67 -43.79
C GLN A 836 5.88 31.93 -42.94
N ALA A 837 6.15 33.11 -43.51
CA ALA A 837 5.97 34.40 -42.84
C ALA A 837 4.49 34.80 -42.62
N ARG A 838 3.52 34.22 -43.32
CA ARG A 838 2.09 34.57 -43.23
C ARG A 838 1.49 34.42 -41.83
N ALA A 839 2.01 33.50 -41.01
CA ALA A 839 1.52 33.24 -39.65
C ALA A 839 2.42 33.82 -38.55
N ALA A 840 3.39 34.67 -38.91
CA ALA A 840 4.36 35.21 -37.96
C ALA A 840 3.67 36.06 -36.87
N PRO A 841 3.97 35.84 -35.58
CA PRO A 841 3.52 36.72 -34.51
C PRO A 841 4.00 38.15 -34.73
N ALA A 842 3.20 39.13 -34.30
CA ALA A 842 3.44 40.55 -34.56
C ALA A 842 4.82 41.06 -34.08
N GLU A 843 5.42 40.40 -33.09
CA GLU A 843 6.74 40.74 -32.56
C GLU A 843 7.91 40.35 -33.48
N HIS A 844 7.74 39.35 -34.35
CA HIS A 844 8.76 38.88 -35.28
C HIS A 844 8.70 39.56 -36.66
N VAL A 845 7.58 40.22 -36.98
CA VAL A 845 7.38 40.96 -38.24
C VAL A 845 8.51 41.96 -38.54
N PRO A 846 9.00 42.80 -37.60
CA PRO A 846 10.11 43.72 -37.87
C PRO A 846 11.40 43.04 -38.34
N ARG A 847 11.71 41.85 -37.80
CA ARG A 847 12.89 41.06 -38.20
C ARG A 847 12.73 40.56 -39.63
N LEU A 848 11.57 39.98 -39.95
CA LEU A 848 11.26 39.50 -41.29
C LEU A 848 11.34 40.62 -42.34
N LEU A 849 10.86 41.84 -42.00
CA LEU A 849 10.99 43.01 -42.87
C LEU A 849 12.45 43.40 -43.11
N ALA A 850 13.31 43.32 -42.09
CA ALA A 850 14.74 43.60 -42.24
C ALA A 850 15.45 42.56 -43.10
N SER A 851 15.05 41.29 -42.99
CA SER A 851 15.59 40.20 -43.81
C SER A 851 15.18 40.32 -45.28
N ILE A 852 13.92 40.68 -45.55
CA ILE A 852 13.45 40.98 -46.92
C ILE A 852 14.24 42.15 -47.50
N GLU A 853 14.42 43.24 -46.74
CA GLU A 853 15.19 44.40 -47.19
C GLU A 853 16.63 44.03 -47.53
N THR A 854 17.28 43.25 -46.66
CA THR A 854 18.65 42.77 -46.85
C THR A 854 18.74 41.90 -48.11
N ALA A 855 17.84 40.93 -48.28
CA ALA A 855 17.83 40.06 -49.45
C ALA A 855 17.55 40.82 -50.75
N LEU A 856 16.68 41.85 -50.74
CA LEU A 856 16.41 42.72 -51.90
C LEU A 856 17.63 43.56 -52.30
N THR A 857 18.46 43.99 -51.35
CA THR A 857 19.70 44.74 -51.67
C THR A 857 20.78 43.86 -52.30
N HIS A 858 20.79 42.56 -52.00
CA HIS A 858 21.77 41.61 -52.51
C HIS A 858 21.32 40.89 -53.80
N SER A 859 20.01 40.73 -53.99
CA SER A 859 19.42 40.05 -55.15
C SER A 859 19.08 41.04 -56.26
N ARG A 860 19.63 40.86 -57.47
CA ARG A 860 19.25 41.63 -58.68
C ARG A 860 17.88 41.22 -59.26
N MET A 861 17.06 40.48 -58.52
CA MET A 861 15.80 39.94 -59.02
C MET A 861 14.62 40.91 -58.85
N THR A 862 13.69 40.86 -59.78
CA THR A 862 12.37 41.52 -59.72
C THR A 862 11.55 40.97 -58.55
N SER A 863 10.90 41.86 -57.80
CA SER A 863 10.05 41.51 -56.66
C SER A 863 8.91 40.56 -57.05
N PRO A 864 8.68 39.46 -56.33
CA PRO A 864 7.49 38.63 -56.51
C PRO A 864 6.21 39.37 -56.09
N GLU A 865 5.11 39.17 -56.84
CA GLU A 865 3.78 39.70 -56.54
C GLU A 865 3.27 39.26 -55.16
N ALA A 866 3.62 38.05 -54.72
CA ALA A 866 3.31 37.53 -53.39
C ALA A 866 3.88 38.40 -52.25
N MET A 867 5.01 39.09 -52.48
CA MET A 867 5.63 39.99 -51.51
C MET A 867 4.78 41.25 -51.31
N VAL A 868 4.28 41.82 -52.41
CA VAL A 868 3.38 42.98 -52.39
C VAL A 868 2.11 42.65 -51.61
N HIS A 869 1.52 41.48 -51.85
CA HIS A 869 0.35 41.02 -51.11
C HIS A 869 0.63 40.84 -49.61
N TRP A 870 1.77 40.24 -49.24
CA TRP A 870 2.14 40.07 -47.84
C TRP A 870 2.37 41.42 -47.15
N LEU A 871 3.12 42.34 -47.76
CA LEU A 871 3.34 43.70 -47.23
C LEU A 871 2.03 44.46 -47.04
N HIS A 872 1.13 44.40 -48.03
CA HIS A 872 -0.19 45.01 -47.97
C HIS A 872 -1.03 44.41 -46.82
N HIS A 873 -0.99 43.08 -46.64
CA HIS A 873 -1.65 42.41 -45.52
C HIS A 873 -1.07 42.84 -44.16
N THR A 874 0.25 42.88 -44.01
CA THR A 874 0.94 43.34 -42.80
C THR A 874 0.58 44.79 -42.46
N MET A 875 0.49 45.67 -43.46
CA MET A 875 0.02 47.05 -43.29
C MET A 875 -1.44 47.12 -42.82
N GLY A 876 -2.32 46.29 -43.40
CA GLY A 876 -3.73 46.19 -43.01
C GLY A 876 -3.92 45.81 -41.54
N GLN A 877 -3.04 44.97 -40.99
CA GLN A 877 -3.08 44.58 -39.57
C GLN A 877 -2.49 45.63 -38.61
N ARG A 878 -1.85 46.70 -39.10
CA ARG A 878 -1.19 47.76 -38.31
C ARG A 878 -0.22 47.25 -37.22
N THR A 879 0.45 46.12 -37.48
CA THR A 879 1.42 45.52 -36.56
C THR A 879 2.69 46.38 -36.44
N ARG A 880 3.50 46.12 -35.41
CA ARG A 880 4.79 46.83 -35.21
C ARG A 880 5.67 46.60 -36.44
N GLY A 881 6.10 47.69 -37.10
CA GLY A 881 6.86 47.63 -38.36
C GLY A 881 6.07 48.01 -39.62
N TRP A 882 4.76 48.30 -39.52
CA TRP A 882 3.93 48.65 -40.69
C TRP A 882 4.45 49.84 -41.53
N ARG A 883 5.12 50.83 -40.92
CA ARG A 883 5.75 51.94 -41.66
C ARG A 883 6.89 51.46 -42.56
N LYS A 884 7.68 50.52 -42.07
CA LYS A 884 8.77 49.91 -42.84
C LYS A 884 8.22 49.00 -43.95
N ALA A 885 7.09 48.33 -43.69
CA ALA A 885 6.37 47.59 -44.74
C ALA A 885 5.83 48.53 -45.84
N TRP A 886 5.33 49.72 -45.46
CA TRP A 886 4.91 50.77 -46.40
C TRP A 886 6.08 51.27 -47.26
N GLU A 887 7.21 51.62 -46.65
CA GLU A 887 8.42 52.06 -47.36
C GLU A 887 8.92 51.00 -48.36
N LEU A 888 8.91 49.72 -47.96
CA LEU A 888 9.28 48.61 -48.84
C LEU A 888 8.27 48.44 -49.98
N LEU A 889 6.98 48.58 -49.72
CA LEU A 889 5.92 48.48 -50.74
C LEU A 889 6.04 49.61 -51.78
N GLU A 890 6.26 50.85 -51.36
CA GLU A 890 6.47 51.99 -52.27
C GLU A 890 7.70 51.80 -53.16
N ARG A 891 8.77 51.19 -52.62
CA ARG A 891 9.98 50.88 -53.39
C ARG A 891 9.75 49.81 -54.45
N LEU A 892 8.91 48.82 -54.16
CA LEU A 892 8.65 47.67 -55.05
C LEU A 892 7.51 47.94 -56.04
N SER A 893 6.61 48.86 -55.73
CA SER A 893 5.48 49.27 -56.57
C SER A 893 5.28 50.79 -56.50
N PRO A 894 6.20 51.57 -57.11
CA PRO A 894 6.07 53.03 -57.13
C PRO A 894 4.77 53.41 -57.83
N PRO A 895 4.05 54.43 -57.33
CA PRO A 895 2.83 54.91 -57.96
C PRO A 895 3.13 55.30 -59.41
N ALA A 896 2.28 54.88 -60.35
CA ALA A 896 2.38 55.31 -61.74
C ALA A 896 2.40 56.85 -61.77
N LEU A 897 3.49 57.44 -62.28
CA LEU A 897 3.58 58.87 -62.52
C LEU A 897 2.43 59.25 -63.45
N ILE A 898 1.42 59.93 -62.92
CA ILE A 898 0.35 60.58 -63.69
C ILE A 898 0.92 61.83 -64.35
#